data_AF-A0AAD2FI75-F1
#
_entry.id   AF-A0AAD2FI75-F1
#
_cell.length_a   1.000
_cell.length_b   1.000
_cell.length_c   1.000
_cell.angle_alpha   90.00
_cell.angle_beta   90.00
_cell.angle_gamma   90.00
#
_symmetry.space_group_name_H-M   'P 1'
#
loop_
_entity.id
_entity.type
_entity.pdbx_description
1 polymer ?
#
loop_
_entity_poly.entity_id
_entity_poly.type
_entity_poly.pdbx_seq_one_letter_code
_entity_poly.pdbx_strand_id
1 'polypeptide(L)'
;MSHIMQSCPGKRRRATLQIMIKVCCKGWFLLVGLLSSRVRANSEIAFDLVKWVNEQNHGYVNPKLGIRQTEDDGLAFFARAKIEADEVLTHIPWSVIIASDDQDNPEDNMDCGTVRNLARELKLGEKSAFAPYVQYLLSLDDGQIPSAWTDAAKAILEDILGDDRMLPPGAATFMLHDEWVYECDGDASDKLTFKAAELVMQREDAALMVPLYDLIEHRNGEYLNTKTMIKGGKYHKTLASRTIQLGEQIHKSFDMCEECDPEAIRVGYGTAEIFRDRGVVERFPQRWTYKPSMKIATDKDGNMFSQTLEPDLQFTIVENSDGTVQVKWTDDLEFQDDGKNYVRRIFRKHLQRLHRYKNVEYSIEKPENIPQHQWNAIWKYCEAVGNSLVYAIQSLVNSENINPCKPGQSLLEGACAADLLELYEVHYHDLGWEEDDIEYIEPYCSSSQIIEYVDYPRIDEIQTNYQLLSFWERESDGDICMNLETTLQICSSYRPHYHEFFVHFPARYIDEIKRVIFVGGGDAMLLHEVLKFPELEKVVGLELDQQVTRKSFNYFKSQPHWDEERVEWWYGDATKSLPLLPQDYWGSFDLVLVDLSETVMSMSVTGELDIFSALALLLKPEGIMVKNEPYIDQFSNFFDHTIHIFYGTPKICTQVLVMGSNKVDFLHHPVKERPEIEQLLLEPLDDPSDRFKYFHDYRKNNATEQGKCILKKGSVTTQQGKKAGILEILEVEEAFISSTEDLESSIYSLAVDVGLSPALSFSDTDGTIVVLMKEGYIIARLWAERKYCALDIHLWGAFDKSSLLRSVLKEALSSDNISSYRIVAGGMFGSNTADSDKNVIGIQVSQQRNCSTEVVTYDGKTDEAEAMGIALLQTVDLVAGKPNLKAAVLCGFKDEEKCGSVDILVADGRLKTVVPIWACRSLKNVTEDLIMYSQMYECEKEVEDLLTRDTIDTMEEVDMVVLDQSAPRQMAQIMTSIMSYPENRDRFVSEEHVFVSLIRDLGSELWRREFLEQYRKEKHGLPLFRTEVSLKRAHRNLGLDLIIRGQNSFLHLHQLEGNLRSKLSQYTVDMRRITGGAQYYDPDYAFKIFPDSAYDRETASEQAKNSVALGRQSIFQFEWFSSDEGDMPSFYDLKSVFLATLKEIHYNTTWEQEYSDVGDGEVFVSKFDEGLAVLVWDGQKHVDVNLFSTDQSEERANGFGQRFIELSGLSQYLRDDQPRGTGRVVLFSSETLYR
;
A
#
# COMPACT_ATOMS: atom_id res chain seq x y z
N MET A 1 -58.72 -33.22 2.43
CA MET A 1 -58.91 -34.13 1.26
C MET A 1 -60.38 -34.44 0.92
N SER A 2 -61.38 -33.92 1.64
CA SER A 2 -62.82 -34.19 1.37
C SER A 2 -63.53 -33.13 0.51
N HIS A 3 -62.85 -32.10 -0.02
CA HIS A 3 -63.53 -30.99 -0.71
C HIS A 3 -63.10 -30.68 -2.15
N ILE A 4 -62.26 -31.49 -2.79
CA ILE A 4 -61.86 -31.28 -4.20
C ILE A 4 -62.10 -32.57 -5.01
N MET A 5 -63.37 -32.95 -5.14
CA MET A 5 -63.81 -33.92 -6.16
C MET A 5 -65.20 -33.52 -6.63
N GLN A 6 -65.32 -32.45 -7.42
CA GLN A 6 -66.50 -32.22 -8.28
C GLN A 6 -66.27 -31.06 -9.27
N SER A 7 -65.51 -31.31 -10.34
CA SER A 7 -65.74 -30.66 -11.65
C SER A 7 -64.91 -31.30 -12.77
N CYS A 8 -65.57 -32.21 -13.50
CA CYS A 8 -65.42 -32.48 -14.93
C CYS A 8 -64.16 -33.22 -15.48
N PRO A 9 -64.29 -33.91 -16.65
CA PRO A 9 -64.09 -35.36 -16.69
C PRO A 9 -63.19 -35.86 -17.85
N GLY A 10 -62.82 -37.14 -17.77
CA GLY A 10 -62.84 -38.00 -18.96
C GLY A 10 -61.52 -38.55 -19.50
N LYS A 11 -61.29 -39.83 -19.15
CA LYS A 11 -60.72 -40.89 -20.00
C LYS A 11 -59.27 -40.74 -20.51
N ARG A 12 -58.35 -41.33 -19.75
CA ARG A 12 -57.49 -42.44 -20.22
C ARG A 12 -57.11 -43.36 -19.03
N ARG A 13 -58.13 -43.98 -18.43
CA ARG A 13 -57.97 -45.12 -17.51
C ARG A 13 -57.78 -46.39 -18.35
N ARG A 14 -56.55 -46.94 -18.43
CA ARG A 14 -56.28 -48.41 -18.42
C ARG A 14 -54.82 -48.87 -18.57
N ALA A 15 -53.81 -48.00 -18.50
CA ALA A 15 -52.40 -48.45 -18.49
C ALA A 15 -51.65 -48.20 -17.16
N THR A 16 -52.12 -47.30 -16.30
CA THR A 16 -51.32 -46.82 -15.14
C THR A 16 -51.67 -47.50 -13.81
N LEU A 17 -52.74 -48.31 -13.74
CA LEU A 17 -53.24 -48.86 -12.46
C LEU A 17 -52.61 -50.20 -12.05
N GLN A 18 -51.78 -50.83 -12.90
CA GLN A 18 -51.13 -52.11 -12.58
C GLN A 18 -49.65 -51.98 -12.18
N ILE A 19 -49.03 -50.81 -12.41
CA ILE A 19 -47.62 -50.55 -12.04
C ILE A 19 -47.52 -49.86 -10.67
N MET A 20 -48.49 -49.00 -10.29
CA MET A 20 -48.49 -48.32 -8.98
C MET A 20 -48.77 -49.24 -7.78
N ILE A 21 -49.43 -50.39 -7.96
CA ILE A 21 -49.78 -51.29 -6.83
C ILE A 21 -48.65 -52.30 -6.51
N LYS A 22 -47.68 -52.52 -7.42
CA LYS A 22 -46.53 -53.40 -7.15
C LYS A 22 -45.29 -52.71 -6.58
N VAL A 23 -45.18 -51.38 -6.70
CA VAL A 23 -44.05 -50.61 -6.15
C VAL A 23 -44.34 -50.03 -4.76
N CYS A 24 -45.60 -49.68 -4.44
CA CYS A 24 -45.94 -49.10 -3.12
C CYS A 24 -45.99 -50.10 -1.96
N CYS A 25 -46.11 -51.42 -2.19
CA CYS A 25 -46.34 -52.38 -1.09
C CYS A 25 -45.11 -53.23 -0.67
N LYS A 26 -43.91 -53.00 -1.22
CA LYS A 26 -42.68 -53.70 -0.77
C LYS A 26 -41.51 -52.83 -0.36
N GLY A 27 -41.46 -51.54 -0.73
CA GLY A 27 -40.42 -50.60 -0.27
C GLY A 27 -40.77 -49.85 1.01
N TRP A 28 -42.06 -49.64 1.30
CA TRP A 28 -42.47 -48.75 2.40
C TRP A 28 -42.40 -49.40 3.79
N PHE A 29 -42.49 -50.73 3.88
CA PHE A 29 -42.40 -51.46 5.16
C PHE A 29 -40.97 -51.76 5.62
N LEU A 30 -39.95 -51.58 4.78
CA LEU A 30 -38.54 -51.83 5.14
C LEU A 30 -37.76 -50.52 5.42
N LEU A 31 -38.03 -49.41 4.71
CA LEU A 31 -37.34 -48.14 4.97
C LEU A 31 -37.89 -47.39 6.21
N VAL A 32 -39.21 -47.39 6.42
CA VAL A 32 -39.81 -46.81 7.65
C VAL A 32 -39.46 -47.66 8.87
N GLY A 33 -39.21 -48.96 8.70
CA GLY A 33 -38.76 -49.85 9.78
C GLY A 33 -37.34 -49.56 10.27
N LEU A 34 -36.40 -49.28 9.36
CA LEU A 34 -34.98 -49.07 9.69
C LEU A 34 -34.64 -47.63 10.15
N LEU A 35 -35.29 -46.61 9.58
CA LEU A 35 -35.14 -45.22 10.05
C LEU A 35 -35.86 -45.01 11.40
N SER A 36 -37.03 -45.63 11.61
CA SER A 36 -37.73 -45.56 12.91
C SER A 36 -37.07 -46.37 14.02
N SER A 37 -36.30 -47.42 13.72
CA SER A 37 -35.61 -48.22 14.73
C SER A 37 -34.36 -47.56 15.30
N ARG A 38 -33.62 -46.80 14.48
CA ARG A 38 -32.39 -46.10 14.91
C ARG A 38 -32.72 -44.87 15.77
N VAL A 39 -33.72 -44.10 15.37
CA VAL A 39 -34.26 -42.97 16.17
C VAL A 39 -34.87 -43.46 17.48
N ARG A 40 -35.62 -44.57 17.47
CA ARG A 40 -36.09 -45.21 18.71
C ARG A 40 -34.95 -45.63 19.61
N ALA A 41 -33.94 -46.32 19.08
CA ALA A 41 -32.78 -46.78 19.85
C ALA A 41 -32.02 -45.62 20.50
N ASN A 42 -31.75 -44.53 19.77
CA ASN A 42 -31.05 -43.36 20.30
C ASN A 42 -31.90 -42.61 21.35
N SER A 43 -33.23 -42.55 21.15
CA SER A 43 -34.13 -41.95 22.15
C SER A 43 -34.20 -42.77 23.44
N GLU A 44 -34.22 -44.10 23.35
CA GLU A 44 -34.21 -45.01 24.50
C GLU A 44 -32.90 -44.87 25.29
N ILE A 45 -31.76 -44.83 24.59
CA ILE A 45 -30.43 -44.63 25.21
C ILE A 45 -30.33 -43.26 25.92
N ALA A 46 -30.90 -42.19 25.34
CA ALA A 46 -30.92 -40.87 25.97
C ALA A 46 -31.83 -40.82 27.22
N PHE A 47 -32.97 -41.53 27.20
CA PHE A 47 -33.81 -41.69 28.40
C PHE A 47 -33.11 -42.50 29.50
N ASP A 48 -32.38 -43.54 29.12
CA ASP A 48 -31.56 -44.33 30.05
C ASP A 48 -30.44 -43.49 30.67
N LEU A 49 -29.87 -42.54 29.92
CA LEU A 49 -28.87 -41.59 30.43
C LEU A 49 -29.47 -40.66 31.49
N VAL A 50 -30.68 -40.12 31.25
CA VAL A 50 -31.40 -39.30 32.25
C VAL A 50 -31.70 -40.09 33.51
N LYS A 51 -32.12 -41.35 33.36
CA LYS A 51 -32.40 -42.23 34.49
C LYS A 51 -31.12 -42.52 35.28
N TRP A 52 -30.04 -42.87 34.60
CA TRP A 52 -28.75 -43.18 35.20
C TRP A 52 -28.18 -42.01 36.00
N VAL A 53 -28.25 -40.78 35.47
CA VAL A 53 -27.81 -39.57 36.19
C VAL A 53 -28.62 -39.35 37.46
N ASN A 54 -29.95 -39.50 37.43
CA ASN A 54 -30.81 -39.34 38.61
C ASN A 54 -30.59 -40.43 39.69
N GLU A 55 -30.03 -41.59 39.32
CA GLU A 55 -29.68 -42.67 40.25
C GLU A 55 -28.35 -42.42 40.98
N GLN A 56 -27.53 -41.47 40.51
CA GLN A 56 -26.26 -41.11 41.14
C GLN A 56 -26.45 -40.26 42.39
N ASN A 57 -25.52 -40.37 43.33
CA ASN A 57 -25.52 -39.52 44.52
C ASN A 57 -25.36 -38.04 44.13
N HIS A 58 -26.33 -37.20 44.49
CA HIS A 58 -26.44 -35.80 44.09
C HIS A 58 -26.64 -35.55 42.58
N GLY A 59 -27.03 -36.58 41.82
CA GLY A 59 -27.49 -36.40 40.44
C GLY A 59 -28.93 -35.91 40.36
N TYR A 60 -29.19 -34.95 39.49
CA TYR A 60 -30.53 -34.39 39.30
C TYR A 60 -30.75 -33.92 37.87
N VAL A 61 -31.85 -34.35 37.25
CA VAL A 61 -32.38 -33.78 36.01
C VAL A 61 -33.78 -33.27 36.29
N ASN A 62 -34.04 -32.01 35.93
CA ASN A 62 -35.30 -31.37 36.25
C ASN A 62 -36.48 -32.13 35.61
N PRO A 63 -37.50 -32.56 36.38
CA PRO A 63 -38.62 -33.34 35.85
C PRO A 63 -39.50 -32.53 34.88
N LYS A 64 -39.32 -31.20 34.83
CA LYS A 64 -39.93 -30.33 33.84
C LYS A 64 -39.23 -30.40 32.48
N LEU A 65 -38.15 -31.16 32.32
CA LEU A 65 -37.50 -31.39 31.03
C LEU A 65 -38.05 -32.63 30.33
N GLY A 66 -38.04 -32.58 29.00
CA GLY A 66 -38.41 -33.68 28.14
C GLY A 66 -37.50 -33.75 26.92
N ILE A 67 -37.16 -34.96 26.48
CA ILE A 67 -36.41 -35.17 25.25
C ILE A 67 -37.38 -35.23 24.08
N ARG A 68 -37.06 -34.53 22.98
CA ARG A 68 -37.77 -34.60 21.69
C ARG A 68 -36.75 -34.60 20.56
N GLN A 69 -37.19 -35.08 19.39
CA GLN A 69 -36.41 -34.98 18.16
C GLN A 69 -36.47 -33.54 17.62
N THR A 70 -35.34 -33.05 17.12
CA THR A 70 -35.21 -31.73 16.50
C THR A 70 -35.39 -31.80 14.98
N GLU A 71 -35.45 -30.64 14.33
CA GLU A 71 -35.63 -30.54 12.87
C GLU A 71 -34.44 -31.10 12.08
N ASP A 72 -33.25 -31.14 12.71
CA ASP A 72 -32.00 -31.69 12.15
C ASP A 72 -31.81 -33.19 12.51
N ASP A 73 -32.90 -33.91 12.83
CA ASP A 73 -32.91 -35.33 13.23
C ASP A 73 -32.12 -35.69 14.52
N GLY A 74 -31.71 -34.68 15.30
CA GLY A 74 -31.07 -34.81 16.62
C GLY A 74 -32.04 -34.98 17.80
N LEU A 75 -31.51 -35.13 19.02
CA LEU A 75 -32.31 -35.18 20.27
C LEU A 75 -31.94 -33.98 21.16
N ALA A 76 -32.95 -33.25 21.64
CA ALA A 76 -32.73 -32.10 22.54
C ALA A 76 -33.73 -32.06 23.70
N PHE A 77 -33.38 -31.32 24.74
CA PHE A 77 -34.25 -31.00 25.86
C PHE A 77 -35.24 -29.88 25.54
N PHE A 78 -36.48 -30.07 25.99
CA PHE A 78 -37.57 -29.11 25.92
C PHE A 78 -38.28 -29.01 27.27
N ALA A 79 -38.76 -27.82 27.59
CA ALA A 79 -39.58 -27.57 28.75
C ALA A 79 -40.97 -28.22 28.60
N ARG A 80 -41.33 -29.15 29.49
CA ARG A 80 -42.65 -29.76 29.67
C ARG A 80 -43.54 -28.97 30.64
N ALA A 81 -42.98 -28.01 31.36
CA ALA A 81 -43.66 -27.04 32.19
C ALA A 81 -42.81 -25.78 32.28
N LYS A 82 -43.39 -24.67 32.77
CA LYS A 82 -42.65 -23.43 33.01
C LYS A 82 -41.49 -23.66 34.01
N ILE A 83 -40.30 -23.23 33.65
CA ILE A 83 -39.08 -23.29 34.47
C ILE A 83 -38.72 -21.85 34.83
N GLU A 84 -38.56 -21.55 36.11
CA GLU A 84 -38.23 -20.18 36.54
C GLU A 84 -36.73 -19.91 36.37
N ALA A 85 -36.34 -18.63 36.27
CA ALA A 85 -34.92 -18.25 36.25
C ALA A 85 -34.19 -18.79 37.50
N ASP A 86 -32.92 -19.16 37.32
CA ASP A 86 -32.05 -19.82 38.31
C ASP A 86 -32.53 -21.21 38.79
N GLU A 87 -33.60 -21.76 38.21
CA GLU A 87 -34.00 -23.13 38.50
C GLU A 87 -32.97 -24.11 37.89
N VAL A 88 -32.55 -25.10 38.67
CA VAL A 88 -31.58 -26.11 38.23
C VAL A 88 -32.22 -26.97 37.12
N LEU A 89 -31.55 -27.06 35.97
CA LEU A 89 -31.93 -27.90 34.85
C LEU A 89 -31.28 -29.28 34.98
N THR A 90 -29.97 -29.30 35.21
CA THR A 90 -29.18 -30.51 35.45
C THR A 90 -28.16 -30.27 36.56
N HIS A 91 -27.92 -31.30 37.37
CA HIS A 91 -26.84 -31.38 38.33
C HIS A 91 -26.14 -32.72 38.11
N ILE A 92 -24.98 -32.67 37.47
CA ILE A 92 -24.19 -33.85 37.12
C ILE A 92 -23.06 -33.99 38.14
N PRO A 93 -23.01 -35.05 38.95
CA PRO A 93 -21.94 -35.24 39.92
C PRO A 93 -20.63 -35.59 39.20
N TRP A 94 -19.49 -35.18 39.76
CA TRP A 94 -18.18 -35.41 39.14
C TRP A 94 -17.88 -36.89 38.85
N SER A 95 -18.44 -37.80 39.65
CA SER A 95 -18.22 -39.25 39.52
C SER A 95 -18.75 -39.87 38.22
N VAL A 96 -19.52 -39.12 37.42
CA VAL A 96 -20.03 -39.57 36.11
C VAL A 96 -19.55 -38.69 34.95
N ILE A 97 -18.65 -37.74 35.20
CA ILE A 97 -18.00 -36.91 34.19
C ILE A 97 -16.68 -37.60 33.84
N ILE A 98 -16.36 -37.71 32.54
CA ILE A 98 -15.04 -38.14 32.09
C ILE A 98 -14.21 -36.87 31.89
N ALA A 99 -13.08 -36.79 32.58
CA ALA A 99 -12.19 -35.63 32.61
C ALA A 99 -10.74 -36.13 32.74
N SER A 100 -9.76 -35.25 32.50
CA SER A 100 -8.35 -35.56 32.70
C SER A 100 -8.04 -35.92 34.15
N ASP A 101 -7.21 -36.95 34.32
CA ASP A 101 -6.59 -37.29 35.61
C ASP A 101 -5.31 -36.46 35.85
N ASP A 102 -4.81 -35.78 34.81
CA ASP A 102 -3.59 -34.99 34.79
C ASP A 102 -3.92 -33.48 34.82
N GLN A 103 -2.99 -32.67 35.34
CA GLN A 103 -3.01 -31.23 35.09
C GLN A 103 -2.23 -31.00 33.80
N ASP A 104 -2.90 -31.15 32.65
CA ASP A 104 -2.30 -30.89 31.34
C ASP A 104 -1.87 -29.41 31.23
N ASN A 105 -0.95 -29.12 30.30
CA ASN A 105 -0.32 -27.80 30.17
C ASN A 105 -1.41 -26.76 29.82
N PRO A 106 -1.54 -25.64 30.55
CA PRO A 106 -2.56 -24.63 30.27
C PRO A 106 -2.42 -23.93 28.90
N GLU A 107 -1.42 -24.29 28.09
CA GLU A 107 -1.17 -23.79 26.74
C GLU A 107 -1.69 -24.73 25.63
N ASP A 108 -2.16 -25.95 25.94
CA ASP A 108 -2.66 -26.90 24.94
C ASP A 108 -4.12 -26.56 24.56
N ASN A 109 -4.47 -26.57 23.26
CA ASN A 109 -5.83 -26.26 22.78
C ASN A 109 -6.83 -27.40 23.04
N MET A 110 -6.36 -28.65 23.07
CA MET A 110 -7.13 -29.86 23.40
C MET A 110 -6.67 -30.47 24.73
N ASP A 111 -7.61 -30.89 25.57
CA ASP A 111 -7.28 -31.69 26.77
C ASP A 111 -6.99 -33.15 26.40
N CYS A 112 -5.70 -33.43 26.19
CA CYS A 112 -5.18 -34.74 25.83
C CYS A 112 -5.53 -35.83 26.87
N GLY A 113 -5.53 -35.51 28.16
CA GLY A 113 -5.84 -36.46 29.21
C GLY A 113 -7.31 -36.89 29.20
N THR A 114 -8.23 -35.96 28.93
CA THR A 114 -9.66 -36.26 28.74
C THR A 114 -9.87 -37.17 27.54
N VAL A 115 -9.18 -36.95 26.42
CA VAL A 115 -9.22 -37.84 25.24
C VAL A 115 -8.77 -39.26 25.59
N ARG A 116 -7.62 -39.40 26.26
CA ARG A 116 -7.06 -40.71 26.65
C ARG A 116 -8.01 -41.44 27.61
N ASN A 117 -8.59 -40.73 28.57
CA ASN A 117 -9.55 -41.27 29.52
C ASN A 117 -10.85 -41.71 28.83
N LEU A 118 -11.39 -40.89 27.93
CA LEU A 118 -12.56 -41.27 27.13
C LEU A 118 -12.26 -42.51 26.29
N ALA A 119 -11.13 -42.56 25.58
CA ALA A 119 -10.75 -43.70 24.76
C ALA A 119 -10.64 -45.00 25.58
N ARG A 120 -10.13 -44.94 26.81
CA ARG A 120 -10.11 -46.07 27.75
C ARG A 120 -11.52 -46.54 28.08
N GLU A 121 -12.44 -45.63 28.38
CA GLU A 121 -13.82 -45.97 28.72
C GLU A 121 -14.59 -46.51 27.50
N LEU A 122 -14.39 -45.94 26.31
CA LEU A 122 -14.94 -46.46 25.05
C LEU A 122 -14.46 -47.89 24.77
N LYS A 123 -13.18 -48.20 25.05
CA LYS A 123 -12.62 -49.57 24.95
C LYS A 123 -13.28 -50.57 25.91
N LEU A 124 -13.72 -50.10 27.08
CA LEU A 124 -14.42 -50.93 28.07
C LEU A 124 -15.88 -51.19 27.69
N GLY A 125 -16.52 -50.30 26.93
CA GLY A 125 -17.91 -50.45 26.48
C GLY A 125 -18.86 -50.65 27.65
N GLU A 126 -19.64 -51.75 27.64
CA GLU A 126 -20.59 -52.08 28.72
C GLU A 126 -19.93 -52.32 30.09
N LYS A 127 -18.60 -52.56 30.12
CA LYS A 127 -17.85 -52.77 31.36
C LYS A 127 -17.35 -51.46 31.99
N SER A 128 -17.53 -50.33 31.29
CA SER A 128 -17.16 -49.01 31.80
C SER A 128 -17.98 -48.66 33.05
N ALA A 129 -17.37 -47.94 33.99
CA ALA A 129 -18.11 -47.32 35.10
C ALA A 129 -19.11 -46.25 34.60
N PHE A 130 -18.91 -45.77 33.37
CA PHE A 130 -19.72 -44.79 32.66
C PHE A 130 -20.58 -45.44 31.56
N ALA A 131 -20.83 -46.76 31.62
CA ALA A 131 -21.42 -47.55 30.53
C ALA A 131 -22.63 -46.91 29.82
N PRO A 132 -23.64 -46.32 30.50
CA PRO A 132 -24.76 -45.66 29.80
C PRO A 132 -24.33 -44.46 28.94
N TYR A 133 -23.35 -43.69 29.41
CA TYR A 133 -22.80 -42.56 28.65
C TYR A 133 -21.86 -43.03 27.53
N VAL A 134 -21.03 -44.03 27.79
CA VAL A 134 -20.17 -44.66 26.77
C VAL A 134 -20.99 -45.27 25.64
N GLN A 135 -22.09 -45.95 25.95
CA GLN A 135 -23.00 -46.52 24.94
C GLN A 135 -23.67 -45.43 24.10
N TYR A 136 -24.06 -44.31 24.73
CA TYR A 136 -24.55 -43.14 24.02
C TYR A 136 -23.50 -42.61 23.04
N LEU A 137 -22.26 -42.38 23.50
CA LEU A 137 -21.18 -41.87 22.64
C LEU A 137 -20.79 -42.84 21.51
N LEU A 138 -20.76 -44.14 21.76
CA LEU A 138 -20.50 -45.16 20.72
C LEU A 138 -21.61 -45.23 19.67
N SER A 139 -22.84 -44.83 20.02
CA SER A 139 -23.99 -44.83 19.09
C SER A 139 -23.97 -43.68 18.08
N LEU A 140 -23.14 -42.66 18.32
CA LEU A 140 -23.00 -41.49 17.44
C LEU A 140 -22.21 -41.86 16.18
N ASP A 141 -22.58 -41.24 15.06
CA ASP A 141 -21.91 -41.42 13.77
C ASP A 141 -20.54 -40.71 13.77
N ASP A 142 -19.56 -41.26 13.07
CA ASP A 142 -18.21 -40.70 12.94
C ASP A 142 -18.15 -39.58 11.89
N GLY A 143 -17.06 -38.80 11.87
CA GLY A 143 -16.76 -37.84 10.81
C GLY A 143 -17.76 -36.70 10.73
N GLN A 144 -18.11 -36.14 11.89
CA GLN A 144 -19.05 -35.03 12.05
C GLN A 144 -18.37 -33.66 11.92
N ILE A 145 -17.07 -33.57 12.19
CA ILE A 145 -16.29 -32.32 12.05
C ILE A 145 -15.39 -32.37 10.79
N PRO A 146 -15.09 -31.22 10.15
CA PRO A 146 -14.38 -31.19 8.87
C PRO A 146 -13.02 -31.90 8.84
N SER A 147 -12.26 -31.83 9.93
CA SER A 147 -10.96 -32.49 10.07
C SER A 147 -11.03 -34.03 10.08
N ALA A 148 -12.20 -34.61 10.38
CA ALA A 148 -12.47 -36.04 10.35
C ALA A 148 -13.19 -36.50 9.05
N TRP A 149 -13.39 -35.60 8.07
CA TRP A 149 -14.06 -35.93 6.82
C TRP A 149 -13.20 -36.76 5.86
N THR A 150 -13.85 -37.28 4.81
CA THR A 150 -13.14 -37.93 3.70
C THR A 150 -12.27 -36.92 2.95
N ASP A 151 -11.15 -37.37 2.36
CA ASP A 151 -10.25 -36.49 1.59
C ASP A 151 -10.98 -35.74 0.46
N ALA A 152 -11.96 -36.38 -0.17
CA ALA A 152 -12.78 -35.74 -1.21
C ALA A 152 -13.66 -34.62 -0.65
N ALA A 153 -14.22 -34.77 0.56
CA ALA A 153 -14.99 -33.71 1.21
C ALA A 153 -14.08 -32.58 1.71
N LYS A 154 -12.87 -32.91 2.17
CA LYS A 154 -11.85 -31.92 2.57
C LYS A 154 -11.42 -31.05 1.39
N ALA A 155 -11.13 -31.66 0.24
CA ALA A 155 -10.76 -30.94 -0.98
C ALA A 155 -11.83 -29.90 -1.38
N ILE A 156 -13.11 -30.28 -1.39
CA ILE A 156 -14.19 -29.33 -1.71
C ILE A 156 -14.28 -28.19 -0.69
N LEU A 157 -14.06 -28.48 0.60
CA LEU A 157 -14.04 -27.44 1.62
C LEU A 157 -12.86 -26.47 1.42
N GLU A 158 -11.66 -26.98 1.11
CA GLU A 158 -10.49 -26.13 0.81
C GLU A 158 -10.74 -25.27 -0.43
N ASP A 159 -11.33 -25.81 -1.50
CA ASP A 159 -11.73 -25.04 -2.68
C ASP A 159 -12.69 -23.90 -2.29
N ILE A 160 -13.66 -24.17 -1.42
CA ILE A 160 -14.59 -23.16 -0.90
C ILE A 160 -13.85 -22.08 -0.12
N LEU A 161 -12.88 -22.42 0.72
CA LEU A 161 -12.12 -21.47 1.55
C LEU A 161 -11.14 -20.63 0.71
N GLY A 162 -10.45 -21.23 -0.26
CA GLY A 162 -9.54 -20.55 -1.19
C GLY A 162 -8.11 -20.33 -0.67
N ASP A 163 -7.19 -20.17 -1.61
CA ASP A 163 -5.74 -20.15 -1.35
C ASP A 163 -5.24 -18.90 -0.62
N ASP A 164 -5.94 -17.78 -0.73
CA ASP A 164 -5.62 -16.54 0.00
C ASP A 164 -5.94 -16.62 1.50
N ARG A 165 -6.62 -17.70 1.94
CA ARG A 165 -7.04 -17.99 3.31
C ARG A 165 -7.87 -16.86 3.95
N MET A 166 -8.51 -16.02 3.14
CA MET A 166 -9.32 -14.92 3.65
C MET A 166 -10.66 -15.41 4.22
N LEU A 167 -11.27 -16.42 3.60
CA LEU A 167 -12.52 -17.00 4.09
C LEU A 167 -12.25 -17.90 5.29
N PRO A 168 -12.94 -17.71 6.42
CA PRO A 168 -12.77 -18.55 7.60
C PRO A 168 -13.52 -19.90 7.43
N PRO A 169 -13.25 -20.92 8.26
CA PRO A 169 -12.21 -20.93 9.28
C PRO A 169 -10.88 -21.42 8.72
N GLY A 170 -9.78 -20.90 9.24
CA GLY A 170 -8.46 -21.49 9.03
C GLY A 170 -8.36 -22.88 9.65
N ALA A 171 -7.51 -23.74 9.06
CA ALA A 171 -7.19 -25.09 9.52
C ALA A 171 -8.38 -26.08 9.59
N ALA A 172 -9.46 -25.81 8.83
CA ALA A 172 -10.69 -26.59 8.87
C ALA A 172 -10.48 -28.10 8.72
N THR A 173 -9.62 -28.51 7.77
CA THR A 173 -9.50 -29.90 7.34
C THR A 173 -8.43 -30.70 8.09
N PHE A 174 -7.66 -30.08 8.97
CA PHE A 174 -6.54 -30.73 9.65
C PHE A 174 -6.42 -30.47 11.16
N MET A 175 -7.18 -29.54 11.75
CA MET A 175 -7.06 -29.17 13.17
C MET A 175 -7.08 -30.37 14.16
N LEU A 176 -8.04 -31.31 14.03
CA LEU A 176 -8.08 -32.50 14.90
C LEU A 176 -6.79 -33.33 14.79
N HIS A 177 -6.21 -33.42 13.60
CA HIS A 177 -4.96 -34.12 13.41
C HIS A 177 -3.80 -33.35 14.05
N ASP A 178 -3.81 -32.02 13.96
CA ASP A 178 -2.81 -31.16 14.60
C ASP A 178 -2.80 -31.35 16.12
N GLU A 179 -3.95 -31.12 16.75
CA GLU A 179 -4.11 -31.18 18.20
C GLU A 179 -3.94 -32.62 18.74
N TRP A 180 -4.57 -33.63 18.12
CA TRP A 180 -4.48 -34.99 18.67
C TRP A 180 -3.15 -35.69 18.32
N VAL A 181 -2.68 -35.61 17.08
CA VAL A 181 -1.53 -36.43 16.65
C VAL A 181 -0.22 -35.75 17.01
N TYR A 182 -0.11 -34.44 16.83
CA TYR A 182 1.13 -33.72 17.06
C TYR A 182 1.21 -33.16 18.49
N GLU A 183 0.19 -32.44 18.98
CA GLU A 183 0.24 -31.88 20.34
C GLU A 183 0.06 -32.96 21.41
N CYS A 184 -0.93 -33.85 21.26
CA CYS A 184 -1.21 -34.91 22.23
C CYS A 184 -0.42 -36.22 22.03
N ASP A 185 0.48 -36.29 21.04
CA ASP A 185 1.27 -37.49 20.71
C ASP A 185 0.36 -38.73 20.44
N GLY A 186 -0.79 -38.48 19.82
CA GLY A 186 -1.88 -39.43 19.63
C GLY A 186 -1.77 -40.32 18.39
N ASP A 187 -2.33 -41.52 18.46
CA ASP A 187 -2.34 -42.46 17.33
C ASP A 187 -3.60 -42.25 16.45
N ALA A 188 -3.42 -41.70 15.25
CA ALA A 188 -4.49 -41.55 14.25
C ALA A 188 -4.95 -42.88 13.62
N SER A 189 -4.15 -43.94 13.73
CA SER A 189 -4.48 -45.26 13.16
C SER A 189 -5.42 -46.08 14.05
N ASP A 190 -5.44 -45.82 15.37
CA ASP A 190 -6.43 -46.39 16.28
C ASP A 190 -7.75 -45.61 16.17
N LYS A 191 -8.69 -46.20 15.40
CA LYS A 191 -10.02 -45.63 15.15
C LYS A 191 -10.78 -45.24 16.41
N LEU A 192 -10.57 -45.96 17.52
CA LEU A 192 -11.35 -45.72 18.74
C LEU A 192 -10.78 -44.57 19.57
N THR A 193 -9.45 -44.39 19.58
CA THR A 193 -8.81 -43.21 20.18
C THR A 193 -9.03 -41.97 19.31
N PHE A 194 -8.98 -42.11 17.99
CA PHE A 194 -9.29 -41.01 17.07
C PHE A 194 -10.76 -40.57 17.19
N LYS A 195 -11.71 -41.52 17.31
CA LYS A 195 -13.10 -41.21 17.65
C LYS A 195 -13.25 -40.51 19.01
N ALA A 196 -12.45 -40.88 20.00
CA ALA A 196 -12.46 -40.20 21.30
C ALA A 196 -12.01 -38.74 21.17
N ALA A 197 -10.95 -38.47 20.39
CA ALA A 197 -10.45 -37.13 20.13
C ALA A 197 -11.51 -36.27 19.41
N GLU A 198 -12.15 -36.82 18.37
CA GLU A 198 -13.26 -36.18 17.67
C GLU A 198 -14.41 -35.83 18.62
N LEU A 199 -14.80 -36.76 19.49
CA LEU A 199 -15.88 -36.55 20.46
C LEU A 199 -15.55 -35.49 21.51
N VAL A 200 -14.31 -35.42 21.97
CA VAL A 200 -13.86 -34.38 22.93
C VAL A 200 -13.95 -33.02 22.27
N MET A 201 -13.27 -32.82 21.12
CA MET A 201 -13.32 -31.58 20.35
C MET A 201 -14.76 -31.14 20.04
N GLN A 202 -15.62 -32.09 19.65
CA GLN A 202 -17.00 -31.78 19.30
C GLN A 202 -17.89 -31.47 20.51
N ARG A 203 -17.75 -32.16 21.64
CA ARG A 203 -18.83 -32.25 22.65
C ARG A 203 -18.47 -31.84 24.07
N GLU A 204 -17.21 -31.55 24.33
CA GLU A 204 -16.78 -31.15 25.66
C GLU A 204 -17.42 -29.83 26.13
N ASP A 205 -17.45 -29.65 27.45
CA ASP A 205 -17.68 -28.37 28.11
C ASP A 205 -16.48 -28.03 28.98
N ALA A 206 -15.68 -27.03 28.57
CA ALA A 206 -14.42 -26.68 29.25
C ALA A 206 -13.55 -27.91 29.54
N ALA A 207 -13.21 -28.68 28.48
CA ALA A 207 -12.47 -29.94 28.57
C ALA A 207 -13.15 -31.10 29.32
N LEU A 208 -14.45 -31.01 29.65
CA LEU A 208 -15.18 -32.07 30.35
C LEU A 208 -16.17 -32.79 29.44
N MET A 209 -16.13 -34.12 29.44
CA MET A 209 -17.17 -34.94 28.81
C MET A 209 -18.33 -35.16 29.78
N VAL A 210 -19.35 -34.30 29.65
CA VAL A 210 -20.47 -34.22 30.58
C VAL A 210 -21.71 -34.94 30.02
N PRO A 211 -22.20 -36.01 30.69
CA PRO A 211 -23.44 -36.66 30.31
C PRO A 211 -24.62 -35.68 30.22
N LEU A 212 -25.48 -35.86 29.21
CA LEU A 212 -26.66 -35.03 28.91
C LEU A 212 -26.37 -33.61 28.41
N TYR A 213 -25.11 -33.15 28.38
CA TYR A 213 -24.76 -31.83 27.86
C TYR A 213 -25.04 -31.70 26.36
N ASP A 214 -24.94 -32.81 25.63
CA ASP A 214 -25.27 -32.94 24.21
C ASP A 214 -26.76 -32.74 23.91
N LEU A 215 -27.65 -32.91 24.90
CA LEU A 215 -29.09 -32.68 24.74
C LEU A 215 -29.46 -31.20 24.89
N ILE A 216 -28.47 -30.34 25.18
CA ILE A 216 -28.61 -28.89 25.21
C ILE A 216 -27.94 -28.35 23.94
N GLU A 217 -28.75 -27.98 22.94
CA GLU A 217 -28.23 -27.52 21.64
C GLU A 217 -27.71 -26.07 21.72
N HIS A 218 -26.78 -25.73 20.82
CA HIS A 218 -26.25 -24.37 20.69
C HIS A 218 -27.27 -23.41 20.05
N ARG A 219 -27.52 -22.26 20.67
CA ARG A 219 -28.19 -21.12 20.06
C ARG A 219 -27.94 -19.81 20.83
N ASN A 220 -27.60 -18.76 20.09
CA ASN A 220 -27.24 -17.47 20.63
C ASN A 220 -28.41 -16.50 20.82
N GLY A 221 -28.11 -15.34 21.43
CA GLY A 221 -29.02 -14.21 21.53
C GLY A 221 -30.23 -14.48 22.44
N GLU A 222 -31.43 -14.12 21.98
CA GLU A 222 -32.67 -14.26 22.77
C GLU A 222 -33.05 -15.71 23.10
N TYR A 223 -32.50 -16.67 22.34
CA TYR A 223 -32.76 -18.10 22.53
C TYR A 223 -31.91 -18.71 23.64
N LEU A 224 -30.78 -18.08 24.01
CA LEU A 224 -29.97 -18.52 25.13
C LEU A 224 -30.80 -18.48 26.40
N ASN A 225 -30.96 -19.64 27.02
CA ASN A 225 -31.80 -19.78 28.21
C ASN A 225 -31.16 -20.66 29.30
N THR A 226 -29.87 -20.96 29.15
CA THR A 226 -29.07 -21.67 30.15
C THR A 226 -27.83 -20.90 30.56
N LYS A 227 -27.34 -21.23 31.76
CA LYS A 227 -25.99 -20.89 32.22
C LYS A 227 -25.41 -22.09 32.96
N THR A 228 -24.10 -22.27 32.87
CA THR A 228 -23.41 -23.43 33.44
C THR A 228 -22.51 -22.99 34.58
N MET A 229 -22.50 -23.76 35.67
CA MET A 229 -21.55 -23.63 36.76
C MET A 229 -20.77 -24.92 36.93
N ILE A 230 -19.44 -24.83 36.82
CA ILE A 230 -18.52 -25.95 36.98
C ILE A 230 -17.79 -25.80 38.31
N LYS A 231 -17.79 -26.86 39.13
CA LYS A 231 -16.96 -26.93 40.32
C LYS A 231 -16.12 -28.19 40.28
N GLY A 232 -14.84 -28.01 39.91
CA GLY A 232 -13.85 -29.08 39.78
C GLY A 232 -13.88 -30.08 40.94
N GLY A 233 -13.93 -31.37 40.60
CA GLY A 233 -14.00 -32.48 41.57
C GLY A 233 -15.32 -32.59 42.34
N LYS A 234 -16.34 -31.78 42.04
CA LYS A 234 -17.65 -31.81 42.73
C LYS A 234 -18.82 -32.03 41.78
N TYR A 235 -19.08 -31.11 40.88
CA TYR A 235 -20.23 -31.19 39.97
C TYR A 235 -20.11 -30.26 38.78
N HIS A 236 -20.89 -30.58 37.75
CA HIS A 236 -21.31 -29.69 36.67
C HIS A 236 -22.81 -29.40 36.83
N LYS A 237 -23.22 -28.14 36.72
CA LYS A 237 -24.61 -27.74 36.97
C LYS A 237 -25.08 -26.74 35.93
N THR A 238 -26.14 -27.09 35.21
CA THR A 238 -26.84 -26.15 34.32
C THR A 238 -28.07 -25.58 35.00
N LEU A 239 -28.25 -24.26 34.92
CA LEU A 239 -29.39 -23.51 35.43
C LEU A 239 -30.11 -22.82 34.28
N ALA A 240 -31.38 -22.49 34.48
CA ALA A 240 -32.09 -21.58 33.58
C ALA A 240 -31.56 -20.16 33.77
N SER A 241 -31.03 -19.51 32.72
CA SER A 241 -30.57 -18.12 32.80
C SER A 241 -31.74 -17.11 32.84
N ARG A 242 -32.87 -17.50 32.26
CA ARG A 242 -34.15 -16.78 32.28
C ARG A 242 -35.31 -17.74 32.47
N THR A 243 -36.51 -17.21 32.71
CA THR A 243 -37.73 -18.02 32.68
C THR A 243 -37.90 -18.70 31.31
N ILE A 244 -38.07 -20.02 31.31
CA ILE A 244 -38.27 -20.87 30.12
C ILE A 244 -39.74 -21.27 30.02
N GLN A 245 -40.36 -21.00 28.88
CA GLN A 245 -41.78 -21.23 28.66
C GLN A 245 -42.09 -22.70 28.34
N LEU A 246 -43.34 -23.11 28.53
CA LEU A 246 -43.81 -24.44 28.14
C LEU A 246 -43.57 -24.68 26.65
N GLY A 247 -42.87 -25.77 26.33
CA GLY A 247 -42.59 -26.20 24.96
C GLY A 247 -41.34 -25.60 24.35
N GLU A 248 -40.68 -24.66 25.04
CA GLU A 248 -39.42 -24.04 24.60
C GLU A 248 -38.26 -25.04 24.70
N GLN A 249 -37.33 -24.98 23.74
CA GLN A 249 -36.11 -25.80 23.72
C GLN A 249 -35.07 -25.21 24.68
N ILE A 250 -34.20 -26.07 25.22
CA ILE A 250 -33.10 -25.66 26.10
C ILE A 250 -31.85 -25.43 25.25
N HIS A 251 -31.29 -24.23 25.34
CA HIS A 251 -30.16 -23.78 24.53
C HIS A 251 -29.00 -23.24 25.36
N LYS A 252 -27.79 -23.53 24.90
CA LYS A 252 -26.52 -22.97 25.41
C LYS A 252 -25.85 -22.11 24.33
N SER A 253 -24.81 -21.38 24.70
CA SER A 253 -23.97 -20.63 23.77
C SER A 253 -22.51 -21.02 23.96
N PHE A 254 -21.76 -21.15 22.85
CA PHE A 254 -20.31 -21.35 22.85
C PHE A 254 -19.51 -20.04 22.96
N ASP A 255 -20.09 -18.89 22.60
CA ASP A 255 -19.39 -17.61 22.38
C ASP A 255 -20.05 -16.38 23.05
N MET A 256 -21.19 -16.57 23.75
CA MET A 256 -21.95 -15.55 24.49
C MET A 256 -22.16 -16.00 25.95
N CYS A 257 -21.09 -15.94 26.75
CA CYS A 257 -21.06 -16.36 28.15
C CYS A 257 -21.10 -15.15 29.11
N GLU A 258 -22.02 -15.13 30.09
CA GLU A 258 -22.16 -14.04 31.07
C GLU A 258 -21.06 -14.02 32.15
N GLU A 259 -20.37 -15.15 32.39
CA GLU A 259 -19.33 -15.31 33.43
C GLU A 259 -17.90 -15.36 32.86
N CYS A 260 -17.77 -15.31 31.54
CA CYS A 260 -16.48 -15.32 30.85
C CYS A 260 -15.97 -13.87 30.73
N ASP A 261 -14.65 -13.70 30.82
CA ASP A 261 -13.99 -12.39 30.81
C ASP A 261 -14.56 -11.48 29.69
N PRO A 262 -14.98 -10.23 29.98
CA PRO A 262 -15.39 -9.28 28.94
C PRO A 262 -14.35 -9.07 27.83
N GLU A 263 -13.06 -9.30 28.10
CA GLU A 263 -12.00 -9.34 27.09
C GLU A 263 -12.03 -10.62 26.24
N ALA A 264 -12.54 -11.75 26.76
CA ALA A 264 -12.73 -12.99 26.00
C ALA A 264 -13.86 -12.89 24.96
N ILE A 265 -14.84 -11.99 25.16
CA ILE A 265 -15.88 -11.68 24.18
C ILE A 265 -15.28 -11.03 22.90
N ARG A 266 -14.03 -10.53 22.96
CA ARG A 266 -13.26 -10.00 21.81
C ARG A 266 -12.44 -11.05 21.06
N VAL A 267 -12.36 -12.30 21.53
CA VAL A 267 -11.52 -13.32 20.89
C VAL A 267 -12.30 -13.93 19.71
N GLY A 268 -11.67 -14.04 18.55
CA GLY A 268 -12.27 -14.32 17.24
C GLY A 268 -12.90 -15.71 17.03
N TYR A 269 -13.60 -16.26 18.04
CA TYR A 269 -14.38 -17.49 17.97
C TYR A 269 -15.83 -17.17 17.56
N GLY A 270 -16.25 -17.62 16.38
CA GLY A 270 -17.57 -17.37 15.81
C GLY A 270 -18.13 -18.55 15.00
N THR A 271 -19.03 -18.26 14.06
CA THR A 271 -19.73 -19.26 13.24
C THR A 271 -18.76 -20.21 12.52
N ALA A 272 -17.62 -19.70 12.05
CA ALA A 272 -16.61 -20.47 11.34
C ALA A 272 -15.86 -21.46 12.26
N GLU A 273 -15.40 -21.02 13.42
CA GLU A 273 -14.73 -21.85 14.42
C GLU A 273 -15.69 -22.90 14.99
N ILE A 274 -16.96 -22.53 15.23
CA ILE A 274 -18.00 -23.48 15.64
C ILE A 274 -18.20 -24.58 14.56
N PHE A 275 -18.15 -24.23 13.27
CA PHE A 275 -18.23 -25.23 12.21
C PHE A 275 -16.99 -26.13 12.16
N ARG A 276 -15.78 -25.57 12.30
CA ARG A 276 -14.52 -26.32 12.37
C ARG A 276 -14.48 -27.30 13.54
N ASP A 277 -14.84 -26.84 14.74
CA ASP A 277 -14.58 -27.57 15.99
C ASP A 277 -15.78 -28.43 16.39
N ARG A 278 -17.01 -28.00 16.06
CA ARG A 278 -18.25 -28.67 16.48
C ARG A 278 -19.00 -29.32 15.32
N GLY A 279 -18.64 -29.03 14.07
CA GLY A 279 -19.26 -29.61 12.87
C GLY A 279 -20.66 -29.06 12.58
N VAL A 280 -21.03 -27.95 13.23
CA VAL A 280 -22.35 -27.32 13.10
C VAL A 280 -22.23 -25.88 12.64
N VAL A 281 -23.12 -25.47 11.75
CA VAL A 281 -23.24 -24.07 11.34
C VAL A 281 -24.20 -23.38 12.30
N GLU A 282 -23.68 -22.38 13.01
CA GLU A 282 -24.43 -21.56 13.97
C GLU A 282 -25.67 -20.92 13.32
N ARG A 283 -26.76 -20.83 14.09
CA ARG A 283 -27.98 -20.10 13.71
C ARG A 283 -27.93 -18.68 14.29
N PHE A 284 -28.73 -17.75 13.74
CA PHE A 284 -28.72 -16.35 14.17
C PHE A 284 -28.89 -16.14 15.70
N PRO A 285 -28.18 -15.16 16.28
CA PRO A 285 -27.16 -14.32 15.64
C PRO A 285 -25.86 -15.08 15.31
N GLN A 286 -25.24 -14.73 14.18
CA GLN A 286 -24.01 -15.35 13.66
C GLN A 286 -22.84 -14.37 13.75
N ARG A 287 -21.71 -14.80 14.30
CA ARG A 287 -20.49 -13.99 14.37
C ARG A 287 -19.49 -14.41 13.29
N TRP A 288 -18.92 -13.44 12.59
CA TRP A 288 -17.95 -13.65 11.53
C TRP A 288 -16.69 -12.84 11.80
N THR A 289 -15.54 -13.47 11.57
CA THR A 289 -14.22 -12.86 11.65
C THR A 289 -13.50 -13.16 10.34
N TYR A 290 -13.31 -12.15 9.50
CA TYR A 290 -12.55 -12.24 8.27
C TYR A 290 -11.16 -11.65 8.48
N LYS A 291 -10.12 -12.32 7.98
CA LYS A 291 -8.73 -11.87 8.14
C LYS A 291 -8.18 -11.41 6.80
N PRO A 292 -8.23 -10.11 6.46
CA PRO A 292 -7.63 -9.60 5.24
C PRO A 292 -6.11 -9.74 5.30
N SER A 293 -5.54 -10.55 4.41
CA SER A 293 -4.11 -10.83 4.22
C SER A 293 -3.32 -11.26 5.49
N MET A 294 -3.01 -12.55 5.55
CA MET A 294 -2.02 -13.08 6.49
C MET A 294 -0.64 -13.11 5.83
N LYS A 295 0.33 -12.36 6.38
CA LYS A 295 1.73 -12.51 6.01
C LYS A 295 2.33 -13.64 6.85
N ILE A 296 2.90 -14.65 6.22
CA ILE A 296 3.71 -15.64 6.94
C ILE A 296 5.07 -14.99 7.22
N ALA A 297 5.31 -14.66 8.47
CA ALA A 297 6.59 -14.22 8.98
C ALA A 297 7.35 -15.42 9.58
N THR A 298 8.66 -15.32 9.70
CA THR A 298 9.49 -16.33 10.37
C THR A 298 10.13 -15.68 11.58
N ASP A 299 10.03 -16.34 12.74
CA ASP A 299 10.70 -15.86 13.95
C ASP A 299 12.23 -16.04 13.85
N LYS A 300 12.94 -15.57 14.88
CA LYS A 300 14.41 -15.60 14.92
C LYS A 300 14.98 -17.02 14.91
N ASP A 301 14.16 -18.04 15.17
CA ASP A 301 14.52 -19.45 15.18
C ASP A 301 14.08 -20.19 13.90
N GLY A 302 13.48 -19.47 12.94
CA GLY A 302 13.01 -20.02 11.67
C GLY A 302 11.61 -20.66 11.73
N ASN A 303 10.85 -20.43 12.80
CA ASN A 303 9.47 -20.90 12.89
C ASN A 303 8.53 -19.93 12.19
N MET A 304 7.68 -20.46 11.30
CA MET A 304 6.68 -19.69 10.57
C MET A 304 5.53 -19.30 11.51
N PHE A 305 5.23 -18.00 11.60
CA PHE A 305 4.07 -17.47 12.30
C PHE A 305 3.30 -16.51 11.39
N SER A 306 2.00 -16.38 11.60
CA SER A 306 1.16 -15.48 10.80
C SER A 306 1.07 -14.09 11.44
N GLN A 307 1.31 -13.04 10.67
CA GLN A 307 1.12 -11.65 11.05
C GLN A 307 0.04 -11.03 10.15
N THR A 308 -1.03 -10.47 10.74
CA THR A 308 -2.09 -9.76 10.00
C THR A 308 -1.62 -8.33 9.68
N LEU A 309 -1.70 -7.92 8.41
CA LEU A 309 -1.29 -6.58 7.96
C LEU A 309 -2.38 -5.51 8.17
N GLU A 310 -3.63 -5.95 8.30
CA GLU A 310 -4.82 -5.13 8.48
C GLU A 310 -5.63 -5.62 9.70
N PRO A 311 -6.52 -4.79 10.28
CA PRO A 311 -7.38 -5.24 11.37
C PRO A 311 -8.34 -6.35 10.92
N ASP A 312 -8.58 -7.34 11.79
CA ASP A 312 -9.57 -8.39 11.56
C ASP A 312 -10.96 -7.76 11.31
N LEU A 313 -11.59 -8.09 10.18
CA LEU A 313 -12.93 -7.64 9.83
C LEU A 313 -13.96 -8.47 10.59
N GLN A 314 -14.37 -7.97 11.76
CA GLN A 314 -15.30 -8.67 12.64
C GLN A 314 -16.69 -8.03 12.69
N PHE A 315 -17.72 -8.85 12.50
CA PHE A 315 -19.12 -8.42 12.61
C PHE A 315 -20.05 -9.53 13.07
N THR A 316 -21.19 -9.12 13.63
CA THR A 316 -22.27 -10.01 14.05
C THR A 316 -23.54 -9.72 13.23
N ILE A 317 -24.12 -10.77 12.68
CA ILE A 317 -25.38 -10.74 11.95
C ILE A 317 -26.50 -11.10 12.93
N VAL A 318 -27.43 -10.19 13.17
CA VAL A 318 -28.50 -10.32 14.16
C VAL A 318 -29.85 -10.35 13.47
N GLU A 319 -30.68 -11.35 13.80
CA GLU A 319 -32.08 -11.39 13.43
C GLU A 319 -32.93 -10.63 14.46
N ASN A 320 -33.69 -9.64 14.01
CA ASN A 320 -34.62 -8.86 14.84
C ASN A 320 -35.97 -9.58 14.96
N SER A 321 -36.74 -9.19 15.98
CA SER A 321 -38.06 -9.79 16.27
C SER A 321 -39.12 -9.59 15.17
N ASP A 322 -38.91 -8.66 14.23
CA ASP A 322 -39.74 -8.45 13.05
C ASP A 322 -39.30 -9.26 11.82
N GLY A 323 -38.24 -10.08 11.96
CA GLY A 323 -37.65 -10.90 10.91
C GLY A 323 -36.67 -10.15 9.99
N THR A 324 -36.31 -8.90 10.33
CA THR A 324 -35.23 -8.18 9.65
C THR A 324 -33.86 -8.63 10.15
N VAL A 325 -32.83 -8.51 9.30
CA VAL A 325 -31.45 -8.87 9.64
C VAL A 325 -30.62 -7.59 9.70
N GLN A 326 -29.79 -7.44 10.74
CA GLN A 326 -28.90 -6.31 10.94
C GLN A 326 -27.45 -6.79 11.10
N VAL A 327 -26.50 -6.10 10.46
CA VAL A 327 -25.07 -6.28 10.72
C VAL A 327 -24.62 -5.29 11.79
N LYS A 328 -23.88 -5.79 12.78
CA LYS A 328 -23.23 -5.01 13.83
C LYS A 328 -21.72 -5.26 13.76
N TRP A 329 -20.97 -4.26 13.33
CA TRP A 329 -19.51 -4.29 13.30
C TRP A 329 -18.95 -4.14 14.73
N THR A 330 -17.87 -4.85 15.05
CA THR A 330 -17.30 -4.85 16.41
C THR A 330 -16.54 -3.56 16.73
N ASP A 331 -15.89 -2.97 15.73
CA ASP A 331 -15.26 -1.65 15.79
C ASP A 331 -16.04 -0.66 14.92
N ASP A 332 -16.09 0.62 15.33
CA ASP A 332 -16.48 1.69 14.42
C ASP A 332 -15.43 1.71 13.31
N LEU A 333 -15.74 1.08 12.19
CA LEU A 333 -14.90 1.09 10.99
C LEU A 333 -14.76 2.53 10.51
N GLU A 334 -13.81 3.29 11.05
CA GLU A 334 -13.37 4.60 10.57
C GLU A 334 -12.56 4.47 9.27
N PHE A 335 -13.00 3.61 8.36
CA PHE A 335 -12.52 3.68 6.98
C PHE A 335 -13.07 4.98 6.37
N GLN A 336 -12.15 5.81 5.87
CA GLN A 336 -12.48 6.77 4.81
C GLN A 336 -13.17 6.01 3.65
N ASP A 337 -13.92 6.70 2.79
CA ASP A 337 -14.75 6.07 1.76
C ASP A 337 -14.00 5.01 0.91
N ASP A 338 -12.69 5.18 0.73
CA ASP A 338 -11.81 4.27 0.01
C ASP A 338 -11.67 2.89 0.68
N GLY A 339 -11.55 2.82 2.01
CA GLY A 339 -11.45 1.54 2.74
C GLY A 339 -12.75 0.73 2.70
N LYS A 340 -13.92 1.40 2.67
CA LYS A 340 -15.22 0.73 2.47
C LYS A 340 -15.34 0.15 1.05
N ASN A 341 -14.84 0.87 0.06
CA ASN A 341 -14.82 0.41 -1.33
C ASN A 341 -13.90 -0.80 -1.51
N TYR A 342 -12.75 -0.81 -0.84
CA TYR A 342 -11.81 -1.94 -0.80
C TYR A 342 -12.45 -3.22 -0.22
N VAL A 343 -12.99 -3.16 1.01
CA VAL A 343 -13.66 -4.32 1.65
C VAL A 343 -14.81 -4.84 0.78
N ARG A 344 -15.61 -3.93 0.20
CA ARG A 344 -16.69 -4.28 -0.71
C ARG A 344 -16.20 -5.03 -1.95
N ARG A 345 -15.09 -4.58 -2.55
CA ARG A 345 -14.50 -5.20 -3.76
C ARG A 345 -14.05 -6.63 -3.46
N ILE A 346 -13.36 -6.83 -2.34
CA ILE A 346 -12.85 -8.15 -1.95
C ILE A 346 -13.99 -9.12 -1.62
N PHE A 347 -14.96 -8.69 -0.78
CA PHE A 347 -16.11 -9.52 -0.43
C PHE A 347 -16.93 -9.88 -1.67
N ARG A 348 -17.07 -8.95 -2.62
CA ARG A 348 -17.70 -9.23 -3.92
C ARG A 348 -16.95 -10.35 -4.64
N LYS A 349 -15.62 -10.26 -4.80
CA LYS A 349 -14.78 -11.27 -5.48
C LYS A 349 -14.99 -12.68 -4.92
N HIS A 350 -14.95 -12.84 -3.59
CA HIS A 350 -15.20 -14.15 -2.96
C HIS A 350 -16.64 -14.64 -3.16
N LEU A 351 -17.62 -13.73 -3.11
CA LEU A 351 -19.01 -14.09 -3.35
C LEU A 351 -19.22 -14.60 -4.79
N GLN A 352 -18.56 -13.99 -5.79
CA GLN A 352 -18.61 -14.47 -7.19
C GLN A 352 -18.03 -15.89 -7.29
N ARG A 353 -16.87 -16.11 -6.66
CA ARG A 353 -16.17 -17.40 -6.62
C ARG A 353 -17.07 -18.50 -6.04
N LEU A 354 -17.65 -18.27 -4.85
CA LEU A 354 -18.56 -19.22 -4.20
C LEU A 354 -19.80 -19.55 -5.04
N HIS A 355 -20.35 -18.53 -5.72
CA HIS A 355 -21.49 -18.72 -6.61
C HIS A 355 -21.16 -19.65 -7.79
N ARG A 356 -20.00 -19.47 -8.44
CA ARG A 356 -19.54 -20.34 -9.52
C ARG A 356 -19.27 -21.76 -9.03
N TYR A 357 -18.56 -21.95 -7.92
CA TYR A 357 -18.27 -23.29 -7.38
C TYR A 357 -19.55 -24.11 -7.19
N LYS A 358 -20.59 -23.50 -6.59
CA LYS A 358 -21.87 -24.18 -6.40
C LYS A 358 -22.60 -24.45 -7.71
N ASN A 359 -22.68 -23.47 -8.61
CA ASN A 359 -23.59 -23.53 -9.75
C ASN A 359 -22.94 -24.08 -11.04
N VAL A 360 -21.63 -23.93 -11.22
CA VAL A 360 -20.89 -24.40 -12.40
C VAL A 360 -20.23 -25.75 -12.10
N GLU A 361 -19.35 -25.81 -11.10
CA GLU A 361 -18.47 -26.97 -10.89
C GLU A 361 -19.17 -28.14 -10.21
N TYR A 362 -19.86 -27.86 -9.10
CA TYR A 362 -20.49 -28.90 -8.27
C TYR A 362 -22.01 -29.00 -8.45
N SER A 363 -22.56 -28.40 -9.51
CA SER A 363 -23.98 -28.52 -9.88
C SER A 363 -24.40 -29.91 -10.38
N ILE A 364 -23.44 -30.84 -10.45
CA ILE A 364 -23.63 -32.23 -10.83
C ILE A 364 -23.70 -33.07 -9.54
N GLU A 365 -24.65 -34.02 -9.51
CA GLU A 365 -25.01 -34.91 -8.39
C GLU A 365 -23.88 -35.20 -7.36
N LYS A 366 -24.22 -35.16 -6.06
CA LYS A 366 -23.32 -35.48 -4.94
C LYS A 366 -22.39 -36.66 -5.29
N PRO A 367 -21.05 -36.48 -5.25
CA PRO A 367 -20.12 -37.57 -5.50
C PRO A 367 -20.41 -38.81 -4.63
N GLU A 368 -20.28 -40.01 -5.21
CA GLU A 368 -20.60 -41.27 -4.53
C GLU A 368 -19.73 -41.51 -3.28
N ASN A 369 -18.50 -40.99 -3.28
CA ASN A 369 -17.50 -41.13 -2.23
C ASN A 369 -17.67 -40.16 -1.04
N ILE A 370 -18.64 -39.23 -1.09
CA ILE A 370 -18.90 -38.27 0.00
C ILE A 370 -20.16 -38.67 0.77
N PRO A 371 -20.09 -38.91 2.09
CA PRO A 371 -21.27 -39.14 2.93
C PRO A 371 -22.28 -37.97 2.88
N GLN A 372 -23.57 -38.27 2.97
CA GLN A 372 -24.62 -37.25 2.83
C GLN A 372 -24.55 -36.15 3.88
N HIS A 373 -24.18 -36.48 5.13
CA HIS A 373 -24.08 -35.50 6.20
C HIS A 373 -22.91 -34.53 5.98
N GLN A 374 -21.76 -35.02 5.48
CA GLN A 374 -20.61 -34.18 5.12
C GLN A 374 -20.97 -33.25 3.96
N TRP A 375 -21.62 -33.77 2.91
CA TRP A 375 -22.11 -32.96 1.79
C TRP A 375 -23.06 -31.85 2.24
N ASN A 376 -24.03 -32.18 3.10
CA ASN A 376 -24.97 -31.20 3.63
C ASN A 376 -24.26 -30.15 4.49
N ALA A 377 -23.28 -30.55 5.30
CA ALA A 377 -22.51 -29.65 6.16
C ALA A 377 -21.67 -28.65 5.34
N ILE A 378 -20.98 -29.12 4.29
CA ILE A 378 -20.22 -28.27 3.34
C ILE A 378 -21.13 -27.17 2.80
N TRP A 379 -22.27 -27.54 2.22
CA TRP A 379 -23.12 -26.56 1.55
C TRP A 379 -23.89 -25.67 2.51
N LYS A 380 -24.25 -26.17 3.70
CA LYS A 380 -24.80 -25.34 4.77
C LYS A 380 -23.79 -24.28 5.23
N TYR A 381 -22.50 -24.63 5.28
CA TYR A 381 -21.45 -23.69 5.63
C TYR A 381 -21.17 -22.69 4.49
N CYS A 382 -21.03 -23.17 3.26
CA CYS A 382 -20.88 -22.32 2.07
C CYS A 382 -22.01 -21.29 1.95
N GLU A 383 -23.25 -21.69 2.24
CA GLU A 383 -24.39 -20.79 2.29
C GLU A 383 -24.24 -19.74 3.39
N ALA A 384 -23.85 -20.13 4.60
CA ALA A 384 -23.64 -19.19 5.70
C ALA A 384 -22.52 -18.18 5.41
N VAL A 385 -21.40 -18.62 4.81
CA VAL A 385 -20.31 -17.73 4.36
C VAL A 385 -20.85 -16.73 3.32
N GLY A 386 -21.53 -17.22 2.28
CA GLY A 386 -22.13 -16.37 1.25
C GLY A 386 -23.11 -15.35 1.84
N ASN A 387 -23.96 -15.78 2.78
CA ASN A 387 -24.88 -14.90 3.50
C ASN A 387 -24.15 -13.77 4.23
N SER A 388 -23.06 -14.11 4.92
CA SER A 388 -22.30 -13.12 5.69
C SER A 388 -21.63 -12.08 4.82
N LEU A 389 -21.06 -12.47 3.67
CA LEU A 389 -20.48 -11.54 2.70
C LEU A 389 -21.54 -10.57 2.16
N VAL A 390 -22.72 -11.08 1.80
CA VAL A 390 -23.85 -10.26 1.32
C VAL A 390 -24.30 -9.25 2.36
N TYR A 391 -24.58 -9.70 3.59
CA TYR A 391 -25.05 -8.81 4.64
C TYR A 391 -24.00 -7.74 4.98
N ALA A 392 -22.72 -8.10 4.98
CA ALA A 392 -21.63 -7.14 5.17
C ALA A 392 -21.58 -6.10 4.05
N ILE A 393 -21.61 -6.51 2.77
CA ILE A 393 -21.66 -5.61 1.61
C ILE A 393 -22.85 -4.66 1.70
N GLN A 394 -24.04 -5.17 2.05
CA GLN A 394 -25.25 -4.34 2.23
C GLN A 394 -25.07 -3.28 3.30
N SER A 395 -24.45 -3.63 4.43
CA SER A 395 -24.21 -2.69 5.53
C SER A 395 -23.25 -1.55 5.17
N LEU A 396 -22.40 -1.75 4.16
CA LEU A 396 -21.43 -0.76 3.68
C LEU A 396 -22.01 0.20 2.63
N VAL A 397 -23.22 -0.06 2.10
CA VAL A 397 -23.85 0.76 1.05
C VAL A 397 -25.01 1.58 1.64
N ASN A 398 -24.88 2.91 1.61
CA ASN A 398 -25.96 3.83 1.97
C ASN A 398 -27.04 3.87 0.88
N SER A 399 -27.89 2.85 0.77
CA SER A 399 -29.03 2.87 -0.15
C SER A 399 -30.34 2.48 0.54
N GLU A 400 -31.31 3.40 0.57
CA GLU A 400 -32.61 3.27 1.23
C GLU A 400 -33.59 2.26 0.58
N ASN A 401 -33.18 1.53 -0.47
CA ASN A 401 -34.09 0.76 -1.35
C ASN A 401 -33.88 -0.76 -1.38
N ILE A 402 -33.12 -1.35 -0.47
CA ILE A 402 -32.85 -2.80 -0.51
C ILE A 402 -33.76 -3.55 0.47
N ASN A 403 -34.53 -4.53 -0.03
CA ASN A 403 -35.26 -5.46 0.82
C ASN A 403 -34.26 -6.50 1.39
N PRO A 404 -34.03 -6.56 2.72
CA PRO A 404 -33.10 -7.52 3.29
C PRO A 404 -33.60 -8.96 3.06
N CYS A 405 -32.68 -9.87 2.75
CA CYS A 405 -33.00 -11.29 2.63
C CYS A 405 -33.56 -11.83 3.94
N LYS A 406 -34.71 -12.50 3.85
CA LYS A 406 -35.37 -13.06 5.03
C LYS A 406 -34.63 -14.31 5.52
N PRO A 407 -34.55 -14.53 6.84
CA PRO A 407 -33.98 -15.74 7.42
C PRO A 407 -34.55 -17.03 6.80
N GLY A 408 -33.67 -17.93 6.35
CA GLY A 408 -34.03 -19.23 5.77
C GLY A 408 -34.28 -19.26 4.25
N GLN A 409 -34.03 -18.17 3.53
CA GLN A 409 -33.97 -18.19 2.06
C GLN A 409 -32.53 -18.47 1.60
N SER A 410 -32.37 -19.38 0.64
CA SER A 410 -31.06 -19.68 0.05
C SER A 410 -30.59 -18.51 -0.82
N LEU A 411 -29.43 -17.95 -0.49
CA LEU A 411 -28.80 -16.87 -1.28
C LEU A 411 -28.04 -17.39 -2.50
N LEU A 412 -27.88 -18.70 -2.59
CA LEU A 412 -27.33 -19.36 -3.77
C LEU A 412 -28.44 -19.96 -4.67
N GLU A 413 -29.70 -19.92 -4.23
CA GLU A 413 -30.87 -20.42 -4.96
C GLU A 413 -32.16 -19.61 -4.65
N GLY A 414 -32.72 -18.89 -5.64
CA GLY A 414 -34.06 -18.30 -5.56
C GLY A 414 -34.13 -16.78 -5.73
N ALA A 415 -35.28 -16.17 -5.42
CA ALA A 415 -35.57 -14.76 -5.69
C ALA A 415 -34.63 -13.76 -4.95
N CYS A 416 -34.12 -14.13 -3.78
CA CYS A 416 -33.15 -13.30 -3.06
C CYS A 416 -31.79 -13.24 -3.76
N ALA A 417 -31.33 -14.37 -4.32
CA ALA A 417 -30.12 -14.42 -5.12
C ALA A 417 -30.26 -13.58 -6.39
N ALA A 418 -31.45 -13.64 -7.01
CA ALA A 418 -31.73 -12.98 -8.28
C ALA A 418 -31.73 -11.45 -8.15
N ASP A 419 -32.38 -10.89 -7.12
CA ASP A 419 -32.40 -9.45 -6.85
C ASP A 419 -30.99 -8.92 -6.45
N LEU A 420 -30.14 -9.75 -5.81
CA LEU A 420 -28.79 -9.35 -5.38
C LEU A 420 -27.71 -9.52 -6.46
N LEU A 421 -27.84 -10.52 -7.33
CA LEU A 421 -26.99 -10.70 -8.52
C LEU A 421 -27.17 -9.53 -9.50
N GLU A 422 -28.39 -8.98 -9.59
CA GLU A 422 -28.75 -7.84 -10.43
C GLU A 422 -28.25 -6.49 -9.87
N LEU A 423 -28.22 -6.33 -8.53
CA LEU A 423 -27.85 -5.08 -7.85
C LEU A 423 -26.36 -4.90 -7.55
N TYR A 424 -25.55 -5.97 -7.55
CA TYR A 424 -24.16 -5.93 -7.09
C TYR A 424 -23.09 -6.44 -8.07
N GLU A 425 -23.44 -6.74 -9.32
CA GLU A 425 -22.49 -7.17 -10.37
C GLU A 425 -21.67 -8.40 -9.94
N VAL A 426 -22.31 -9.38 -9.29
CA VAL A 426 -21.63 -10.45 -8.52
C VAL A 426 -21.16 -11.62 -9.40
N HIS A 427 -21.38 -11.61 -10.71
CA HIS A 427 -20.88 -12.69 -11.58
C HIS A 427 -20.16 -12.15 -12.82
N TYR A 428 -20.71 -11.10 -13.42
CA TYR A 428 -20.10 -10.40 -14.54
C TYR A 428 -19.72 -8.99 -14.14
N HIS A 429 -18.44 -8.64 -14.34
CA HIS A 429 -17.97 -7.27 -14.19
C HIS A 429 -18.73 -6.33 -15.14
N ASP A 430 -19.16 -5.13 -14.72
CA ASP A 430 -19.82 -4.20 -15.65
C ASP A 430 -18.86 -3.76 -16.77
N LEU A 431 -17.55 -3.73 -16.53
CA LEU A 431 -16.55 -3.14 -17.43
C LEU A 431 -16.75 -1.62 -17.56
N GLY A 432 -17.20 -0.98 -16.48
CA GLY A 432 -17.07 0.47 -16.31
C GLY A 432 -15.61 0.82 -16.03
N TRP A 433 -15.12 1.93 -16.57
CA TRP A 433 -13.72 2.33 -16.35
C TRP A 433 -13.47 2.61 -14.87
N GLU A 434 -12.47 1.93 -14.29
CA GLU A 434 -12.01 2.13 -12.92
C GLU A 434 -10.60 2.72 -12.92
N GLU A 435 -10.24 3.44 -11.85
CA GLU A 435 -8.84 3.86 -11.67
C GLU A 435 -7.94 2.65 -11.44
N ASP A 436 -6.67 2.78 -11.80
CA ASP A 436 -5.68 1.73 -11.59
C ASP A 436 -5.37 1.67 -10.09
N ASP A 437 -5.81 0.59 -9.45
CA ASP A 437 -5.76 0.33 -8.02
C ASP A 437 -4.69 -0.70 -7.65
N ILE A 438 -3.84 -1.10 -8.61
CA ILE A 438 -2.66 -1.90 -8.30
C ILE A 438 -1.71 -1.01 -7.52
N GLU A 439 -1.65 -1.22 -6.21
CA GLU A 439 -0.59 -0.66 -5.39
C GLU A 439 0.73 -1.31 -5.79
N TYR A 440 1.59 -0.57 -6.49
CA TYR A 440 2.99 -0.96 -6.74
C TYR A 440 3.85 -0.88 -5.45
N ILE A 441 3.22 -0.88 -4.27
CA ILE A 441 3.79 -0.57 -2.95
C ILE A 441 3.74 -1.78 -2.01
N GLU A 442 3.38 -2.99 -2.48
CA GLU A 442 3.59 -4.17 -1.64
C GLU A 442 5.09 -4.32 -1.35
N PRO A 443 5.50 -4.42 -0.06
CA PRO A 443 6.90 -4.55 0.29
C PRO A 443 7.42 -5.87 -0.28
N TYR A 444 8.12 -5.76 -1.41
CA TYR A 444 8.74 -6.87 -2.13
C TYR A 444 9.69 -7.66 -1.22
N CYS A 445 10.18 -7.03 -0.17
CA CYS A 445 10.88 -7.69 0.90
C CYS A 445 9.93 -8.44 1.85
N SER A 446 9.96 -9.78 1.86
CA SER A 446 9.15 -10.60 2.77
C SER A 446 9.52 -10.46 4.26
N SER A 447 10.57 -9.73 4.62
CA SER A 447 11.03 -9.67 6.01
C SER A 447 10.85 -8.29 6.65
N SER A 448 10.16 -8.27 7.78
CA SER A 448 10.33 -7.25 8.83
C SER A 448 11.80 -7.13 9.31
N GLN A 449 12.66 -8.09 8.95
CA GLN A 449 14.09 -8.11 9.26
C GLN A 449 14.93 -7.17 8.38
N ILE A 450 14.39 -6.61 7.29
CA ILE A 450 15.17 -5.79 6.35
C ILE A 450 15.48 -4.38 6.90
N ILE A 451 14.74 -3.95 7.92
CA ILE A 451 14.99 -2.71 8.68
C ILE A 451 15.59 -3.02 10.07
N GLU A 452 15.51 -4.26 10.56
CA GLU A 452 16.21 -4.66 11.77
C GLU A 452 17.70 -4.88 11.48
N TYR A 453 18.50 -3.91 11.90
CA TYR A 453 19.94 -4.00 12.03
C TYR A 453 20.37 -5.00 13.12
N VAL A 454 19.98 -6.27 13.01
CA VAL A 454 20.30 -7.29 14.03
C VAL A 454 21.80 -7.34 14.34
N ASP A 455 22.63 -7.07 13.33
CA ASP A 455 24.11 -7.04 13.42
C ASP A 455 24.74 -5.64 13.22
N TYR A 456 23.95 -4.56 13.21
CA TYR A 456 24.53 -3.20 13.20
C TYR A 456 24.19 -2.52 14.52
N PRO A 457 25.10 -2.41 15.50
CA PRO A 457 24.93 -1.49 16.61
C PRO A 457 24.77 -0.04 16.13
N ARG A 458 23.93 0.74 16.85
CA ARG A 458 23.83 2.19 16.65
C ARG A 458 25.11 2.85 17.17
N ILE A 459 25.77 3.63 16.32
CA ILE A 459 27.02 4.32 16.64
C ILE A 459 26.85 5.82 16.88
N ASP A 460 25.78 6.43 16.38
CA ASP A 460 25.44 7.83 16.65
C ASP A 460 23.93 8.07 16.51
N GLU A 461 23.40 9.04 17.24
CA GLU A 461 22.00 9.46 17.22
C GLU A 461 21.88 10.92 17.58
N ILE A 462 21.14 11.68 16.77
CA ILE A 462 21.04 13.14 16.88
C ILE A 462 19.63 13.56 16.56
N GLN A 463 18.98 14.23 17.51
CA GLN A 463 17.74 14.94 17.25
C GLN A 463 18.08 16.31 16.66
N THR A 464 17.76 16.53 15.39
CA THR A 464 17.85 17.86 14.76
C THR A 464 16.53 18.61 14.97
N ASN A 465 16.47 19.87 14.53
CA ASN A 465 15.23 20.66 14.57
C ASN A 465 14.18 20.15 13.55
N TYR A 466 14.58 19.25 12.66
CA TYR A 466 13.76 18.74 11.56
C TYR A 466 13.37 17.28 11.76
N GLN A 467 14.32 16.46 12.21
CA GLN A 467 14.19 15.00 12.21
C GLN A 467 15.20 14.32 13.13
N LEU A 468 14.96 13.05 13.44
CA LEU A 468 15.94 12.18 14.09
C LEU A 468 16.91 11.59 13.05
N LEU A 469 18.22 11.80 13.25
CA LEU A 469 19.27 11.22 12.42
C LEU A 469 20.00 10.13 13.23
N SER A 470 20.14 8.92 12.68
CA SER A 470 20.89 7.84 13.33
C SER A 470 21.80 7.08 12.38
N PHE A 471 22.94 6.63 12.91
CA PHE A 471 23.95 5.85 12.19
C PHE A 471 24.18 4.51 12.85
N TRP A 472 24.32 3.47 12.04
CA TRP A 472 24.44 2.08 12.45
C TRP A 472 25.60 1.45 11.71
N GLU A 473 26.46 0.68 12.39
CA GLU A 473 27.64 0.06 11.78
C GLU A 473 27.67 -1.43 12.00
N ARG A 474 27.89 -2.22 10.93
CA ARG A 474 28.10 -3.66 11.05
C ARG A 474 29.55 -3.96 11.41
N GLU A 475 29.77 -4.56 12.58
CA GLU A 475 31.12 -4.82 13.11
C GLU A 475 31.99 -5.73 12.22
N SER A 476 31.37 -6.60 11.40
CA SER A 476 32.11 -7.60 10.63
C SER A 476 32.90 -7.02 9.45
N ASP A 477 32.42 -5.93 8.85
CA ASP A 477 33.03 -5.32 7.66
C ASP A 477 33.03 -3.77 7.65
N GLY A 478 32.49 -3.13 8.69
CA GLY A 478 32.45 -1.67 8.82
C GLY A 478 31.43 -1.01 7.89
N ASP A 479 30.42 -1.75 7.41
CA ASP A 479 29.34 -1.15 6.64
C ASP A 479 28.51 -0.22 7.53
N ILE A 480 28.50 1.07 7.18
CA ILE A 480 27.72 2.09 7.89
C ILE A 480 26.43 2.35 7.14
N CYS A 481 25.32 2.41 7.85
CA CYS A 481 24.01 2.80 7.36
C CYS A 481 23.47 4.02 8.09
N MET A 482 22.70 4.85 7.40
CA MET A 482 22.04 6.04 7.94
C MET A 482 20.53 5.91 7.83
N ASN A 483 19.83 6.20 8.93
CA ASN A 483 18.39 6.36 8.96
C ASN A 483 18.03 7.82 9.24
N LEU A 484 16.97 8.27 8.57
CA LEU A 484 16.21 9.45 8.96
C LEU A 484 14.89 8.96 9.55
N GLU A 485 14.60 9.37 10.78
CA GLU A 485 13.59 8.77 11.63
C GLU A 485 13.81 7.25 11.75
N THR A 486 12.89 6.47 11.20
CA THR A 486 12.96 5.01 11.15
C THR A 486 13.27 4.46 9.75
N THR A 487 13.48 5.35 8.77
CA THR A 487 13.64 4.99 7.37
C THR A 487 15.11 4.96 6.97
N LEU A 488 15.59 3.79 6.55
CA LEU A 488 16.91 3.61 5.94
C LEU A 488 17.04 4.47 4.67
N GLN A 489 18.04 5.35 4.65
CA GLN A 489 18.33 6.21 3.50
C GLN A 489 19.46 5.64 2.64
N ILE A 490 20.57 5.23 3.26
CA ILE A 490 21.77 4.80 2.55
C ILE A 490 22.62 3.88 3.44
N CYS A 491 23.31 2.92 2.83
CA CYS A 491 24.47 2.27 3.43
C CYS A 491 25.71 2.38 2.55
N SER A 492 26.88 2.31 3.19
CA SER A 492 28.18 2.39 2.54
C SER A 492 28.40 1.28 1.53
N SER A 493 27.87 0.10 1.80
CA SER A 493 28.09 -1.09 1.01
C SER A 493 27.30 -1.13 -0.31
N TYR A 494 26.36 -0.21 -0.54
CA TYR A 494 25.56 -0.21 -1.76
C TYR A 494 25.17 1.18 -2.29
N ARG A 495 25.95 2.21 -1.95
CA ARG A 495 25.79 3.59 -2.46
C ARG A 495 25.51 3.70 -3.97
N PRO A 496 26.16 2.94 -4.88
CA PRO A 496 25.94 3.09 -6.33
C PRO A 496 24.51 2.77 -6.78
N HIS A 497 23.80 1.90 -6.05
CA HIS A 497 22.51 1.36 -6.49
C HIS A 497 21.46 2.44 -6.64
N TYR A 498 21.44 3.40 -5.73
CA TYR A 498 20.54 4.53 -5.83
C TYR A 498 21.13 5.62 -6.73
N HIS A 499 22.27 6.18 -6.36
CA HIS A 499 22.78 7.42 -6.94
C HIS A 499 23.23 7.31 -8.40
N GLU A 500 23.87 6.21 -8.82
CA GLU A 500 24.27 6.06 -10.23
C GLU A 500 23.06 5.92 -11.14
N PHE A 501 22.05 5.15 -10.73
CA PHE A 501 20.79 5.05 -11.48
C PHE A 501 20.05 6.39 -11.50
N PHE A 502 19.98 7.08 -10.35
CA PHE A 502 19.28 8.37 -10.23
C PHE A 502 19.88 9.46 -11.13
N VAL A 503 21.21 9.47 -11.32
CA VAL A 503 21.92 10.50 -12.08
C VAL A 503 22.22 10.08 -13.52
N HIS A 504 22.80 8.90 -13.73
CA HIS A 504 23.35 8.51 -15.04
C HIS A 504 22.32 7.88 -15.96
N PHE A 505 21.30 7.20 -15.43
CA PHE A 505 20.21 6.67 -16.26
C PHE A 505 19.45 7.78 -17.01
N PRO A 506 18.95 8.86 -16.36
CA PRO A 506 18.32 9.96 -17.09
C PRO A 506 19.32 10.71 -17.99
N ALA A 507 20.59 10.84 -17.58
CA ALA A 507 21.60 11.55 -18.34
C ALA A 507 21.91 10.91 -19.71
N ARG A 508 21.57 9.63 -19.91
CA ARG A 508 21.64 8.97 -21.22
C ARG A 508 20.75 9.63 -22.28
N TYR A 509 19.69 10.33 -21.87
CA TYR A 509 18.73 10.99 -22.78
C TYR A 509 19.02 12.48 -22.99
N ILE A 510 20.14 12.99 -22.48
CA ILE A 510 20.52 14.39 -22.61
C ILE A 510 21.91 14.50 -23.23
N ASP A 511 22.04 15.34 -24.25
CA ASP A 511 23.28 15.50 -25.01
C ASP A 511 24.44 16.07 -24.17
N GLU A 512 24.17 17.10 -23.36
CA GLU A 512 25.15 17.83 -22.52
C GLU A 512 24.53 18.15 -21.15
N ILE A 513 25.19 17.77 -20.05
CA ILE A 513 24.73 18.04 -18.68
C ILE A 513 25.45 19.26 -18.10
N LYS A 514 24.89 20.46 -18.28
CA LYS A 514 25.53 21.72 -17.85
C LYS A 514 25.01 22.24 -16.53
N ARG A 515 23.69 22.18 -16.34
CA ARG A 515 23.02 22.73 -15.15
C ARG A 515 22.17 21.65 -14.50
N VAL A 516 22.49 21.33 -13.25
CA VAL A 516 21.75 20.36 -12.43
C VAL A 516 21.24 21.04 -11.16
N ILE A 517 20.01 20.76 -10.76
CA ILE A 517 19.53 21.11 -9.42
C ILE A 517 18.97 19.86 -8.76
N PHE A 518 19.27 19.68 -7.49
CA PHE A 518 18.71 18.61 -6.67
C PHE A 518 18.06 19.17 -5.41
N VAL A 519 17.02 18.49 -4.94
CA VAL A 519 16.29 18.82 -3.71
C VAL A 519 16.33 17.61 -2.79
N GLY A 520 16.72 17.82 -1.54
CA GLY A 520 17.19 16.75 -0.65
C GLY A 520 18.63 16.36 -0.98
N GLY A 521 18.94 15.06 -0.94
CA GLY A 521 20.30 14.57 -1.26
C GLY A 521 21.36 15.06 -0.27
N GLY A 522 20.98 15.28 1.00
CA GLY A 522 21.84 15.81 2.05
C GLY A 522 23.11 14.99 2.27
N ASP A 523 23.13 13.69 1.90
CA ASP A 523 24.33 12.86 1.97
C ASP A 523 25.41 13.21 0.93
N ALA A 524 25.12 14.10 -0.03
CA ALA A 524 26.01 14.58 -1.08
C ALA A 524 26.48 13.51 -2.10
N MET A 525 25.88 12.33 -2.16
CA MET A 525 26.19 11.31 -3.16
C MET A 525 25.61 11.64 -4.54
N LEU A 526 24.43 12.28 -4.62
CA LEU A 526 23.95 12.84 -5.89
C LEU A 526 24.94 13.87 -6.45
N LEU A 527 25.45 14.77 -5.60
CA LEU A 527 26.47 15.73 -5.98
C LEU A 527 27.75 15.04 -6.48
N HIS A 528 28.19 13.98 -5.79
CA HIS A 528 29.36 13.20 -6.18
C HIS A 528 29.23 12.64 -7.61
N GLU A 529 28.07 12.06 -7.94
CA GLU A 529 27.81 11.52 -9.28
C GLU A 529 27.68 12.64 -10.34
N VAL A 530 27.05 13.76 -10.00
CA VAL A 530 26.90 14.92 -10.89
C VAL A 530 28.23 15.59 -11.23
N LEU A 531 29.17 15.67 -10.28
CA LEU A 531 30.49 16.28 -10.50
C LEU A 531 31.37 15.50 -11.49
N LYS A 532 30.99 14.26 -11.84
CA LYS A 532 31.69 13.47 -12.87
C LYS A 532 31.45 14.00 -14.29
N PHE A 533 30.42 14.81 -14.53
CA PHE A 533 30.17 15.39 -15.86
C PHE A 533 31.21 16.48 -16.20
N PRO A 534 32.03 16.30 -17.26
CA PRO A 534 33.08 17.25 -17.59
C PRO A 534 32.55 18.60 -18.12
N GLU A 535 31.34 18.61 -18.69
CA GLU A 535 30.68 19.81 -19.20
C GLU A 535 29.88 20.58 -18.14
N LEU A 536 29.87 20.12 -16.88
CA LEU A 536 29.07 20.74 -15.81
C LEU A 536 29.52 22.19 -15.55
N GLU A 537 28.57 23.12 -15.66
CA GLU A 537 28.75 24.55 -15.41
C GLU A 537 28.22 24.97 -14.03
N LYS A 538 27.13 24.35 -13.56
CA LYS A 538 26.49 24.67 -12.28
C LYS A 538 25.71 23.47 -11.72
N VAL A 539 25.86 23.23 -10.43
CA VAL A 539 25.00 22.33 -9.65
C VAL A 539 24.49 23.04 -8.41
N VAL A 540 23.18 22.94 -8.16
CA VAL A 540 22.51 23.58 -7.02
C VAL A 540 21.89 22.50 -6.14
N GLY A 541 22.21 22.50 -4.85
CA GLY A 541 21.59 21.62 -3.85
C GLY A 541 20.68 22.39 -2.91
N LEU A 542 19.41 22.00 -2.84
CA LEU A 542 18.44 22.51 -1.87
C LEU A 542 18.22 21.46 -0.78
N GLU A 543 18.82 21.63 0.40
CA GLU A 543 18.73 20.67 1.50
C GLU A 543 18.10 21.32 2.72
N LEU A 544 17.19 20.64 3.40
CA LEU A 544 16.53 21.19 4.57
C LEU A 544 17.47 21.26 5.78
N ASP A 545 18.24 20.20 6.00
CA ASP A 545 19.00 19.96 7.23
C ASP A 545 20.50 19.79 6.95
N GLN A 546 21.27 20.85 7.21
CA GLN A 546 22.73 20.83 7.03
C GLN A 546 23.43 19.76 7.88
N GLN A 547 22.85 19.33 9.01
CA GLN A 547 23.46 18.30 9.86
C GLN A 547 23.55 16.96 9.13
N VAL A 548 22.60 16.64 8.24
CA VAL A 548 22.67 15.46 7.37
C VAL A 548 23.93 15.50 6.50
N THR A 549 24.24 16.65 5.90
CA THR A 549 25.44 16.83 5.07
C THR A 549 26.73 16.72 5.86
N ARG A 550 26.83 17.40 7.00
CA ARG A 550 28.06 17.35 7.83
C ARG A 550 28.30 15.95 8.39
N LYS A 551 27.24 15.27 8.85
CA LYS A 551 27.36 13.91 9.37
C LYS A 551 27.66 12.90 8.28
N SER A 552 27.12 13.07 7.07
CA SER A 552 27.48 12.26 5.92
C SER A 552 28.95 12.44 5.51
N PHE A 553 29.47 13.68 5.54
CA PHE A 553 30.91 13.91 5.39
C PHE A 553 31.73 13.20 6.48
N ASN A 554 31.22 13.12 7.72
CA ASN A 554 31.90 12.41 8.79
C ASN A 554 31.85 10.88 8.63
N TYR A 555 30.71 10.27 8.30
CA TYR A 555 30.58 8.82 8.24
C TYR A 555 30.90 8.25 6.86
N PHE A 556 30.30 8.80 5.81
CA PHE A 556 30.44 8.32 4.43
C PHE A 556 31.63 8.93 3.68
N LYS A 557 32.20 10.02 4.20
CA LYS A 557 33.27 10.80 3.54
C LYS A 557 32.82 11.42 2.21
N SER A 558 31.52 11.66 2.08
CA SER A 558 30.94 12.42 0.99
C SER A 558 31.30 13.90 1.10
N GLN A 559 31.79 14.50 0.02
CA GLN A 559 32.21 15.90 0.03
C GLN A 559 31.07 16.80 -0.47
N PRO A 560 30.63 17.80 0.32
CA PRO A 560 29.67 18.78 -0.15
C PRO A 560 30.28 19.81 -1.11
N HIS A 561 31.61 19.87 -1.23
CA HIS A 561 32.33 20.76 -2.16
C HIS A 561 31.92 22.24 -2.04
N TRP A 562 31.78 22.75 -0.81
CA TRP A 562 31.53 24.19 -0.57
C TRP A 562 32.62 25.10 -1.13
N ASP A 563 33.79 24.55 -1.45
CA ASP A 563 34.95 25.22 -2.05
C ASP A 563 34.94 25.23 -3.59
N GLU A 564 33.99 24.57 -4.24
CA GLU A 564 33.88 24.51 -5.70
C GLU A 564 32.92 25.57 -6.24
N GLU A 565 33.37 26.39 -7.20
CA GLU A 565 32.59 27.50 -7.76
C GLU A 565 31.33 27.05 -8.51
N ARG A 566 31.37 25.85 -9.08
CA ARG A 566 30.23 25.24 -9.77
C ARG A 566 29.15 24.75 -8.79
N VAL A 567 29.43 24.61 -7.50
CA VAL A 567 28.51 24.03 -6.50
C VAL A 567 27.87 25.14 -5.67
N GLU A 568 26.54 25.09 -5.54
CA GLU A 568 25.78 26.02 -4.71
C GLU A 568 24.82 25.30 -3.78
N TRP A 569 25.04 25.41 -2.47
CA TRP A 569 24.13 24.88 -1.47
C TRP A 569 23.22 25.94 -0.89
N TRP A 570 21.95 25.59 -0.73
CA TRP A 570 20.93 26.37 -0.04
C TRP A 570 20.31 25.49 1.04
N TYR A 571 20.60 25.82 2.28
CA TYR A 571 20.06 25.14 3.44
C TYR A 571 18.78 25.82 3.93
N GLY A 572 17.76 25.02 4.20
CA GLY A 572 16.46 25.47 4.71
C GLY A 572 15.28 25.08 3.82
N ASP A 573 14.10 25.59 4.15
CA ASP A 573 12.84 25.21 3.50
C ASP A 573 12.83 25.55 2.00
N ALA A 574 12.61 24.53 1.16
CA ALA A 574 12.53 24.68 -0.30
C ALA A 574 11.40 25.62 -0.74
N THR A 575 10.28 25.70 0.00
CA THR A 575 9.16 26.62 -0.30
C THR A 575 9.57 28.09 -0.18
N LYS A 576 10.56 28.39 0.67
CA LYS A 576 11.18 29.71 0.81
C LYS A 576 12.36 29.89 -0.15
N SER A 577 13.10 28.83 -0.43
CA SER A 577 14.28 28.85 -1.32
C SER A 577 13.89 29.10 -2.78
N LEU A 578 12.87 28.38 -3.28
CA LEU A 578 12.47 28.44 -4.70
C LEU A 578 12.12 29.86 -5.17
N PRO A 579 11.31 30.67 -4.46
CA PRO A 579 11.03 32.04 -4.86
C PRO A 579 12.24 32.97 -4.89
N LEU A 580 13.31 32.65 -4.15
CA LEU A 580 14.54 33.44 -4.07
C LEU A 580 15.56 33.03 -5.14
N LEU A 581 15.32 31.96 -5.90
CA LEU A 581 16.24 31.54 -6.95
C LEU A 581 16.37 32.63 -8.03
N PRO A 582 17.60 32.81 -8.57
CA PRO A 582 17.86 33.77 -9.63
C PRO A 582 16.94 33.59 -10.85
N GLN A 583 16.61 34.69 -11.52
CA GLN A 583 15.72 34.66 -12.68
C GLN A 583 16.24 33.78 -13.83
N ASP A 584 17.56 33.72 -14.04
CA ASP A 584 18.19 32.93 -15.10
C ASP A 584 18.17 31.42 -14.82
N TYR A 585 17.77 31.00 -13.61
CA TYR A 585 17.66 29.59 -13.24
C TYR A 585 16.40 28.95 -13.85
N TRP A 586 15.32 29.72 -14.01
CA TRP A 586 14.05 29.24 -14.55
C TRP A 586 14.13 28.92 -16.04
N GLY A 587 13.83 27.69 -16.42
CA GLY A 587 13.94 27.20 -17.79
C GLY A 587 15.36 26.86 -18.25
N SER A 588 16.31 26.67 -17.33
CA SER A 588 17.75 26.55 -17.64
C SER A 588 18.39 25.22 -17.26
N PHE A 589 17.72 24.38 -16.47
CA PHE A 589 18.30 23.12 -15.97
C PHE A 589 18.12 21.98 -16.95
N ASP A 590 19.16 21.16 -17.08
CA ASP A 590 19.17 19.93 -17.87
C ASP A 590 18.59 18.77 -17.05
N LEU A 591 18.95 18.69 -15.76
CA LEU A 591 18.45 17.72 -14.80
C LEU A 591 17.90 18.40 -13.54
N VAL A 592 16.71 17.97 -13.12
CA VAL A 592 16.14 18.27 -11.81
C VAL A 592 15.96 16.96 -11.06
N LEU A 593 16.69 16.78 -9.96
CA LEU A 593 16.71 15.55 -9.17
C LEU A 593 15.94 15.78 -7.86
N VAL A 594 14.84 15.05 -7.65
CA VAL A 594 13.99 15.22 -6.47
C VAL A 594 14.18 14.01 -5.56
N ASP A 595 15.00 14.18 -4.53
CA ASP A 595 15.39 13.13 -3.58
C ASP A 595 14.76 13.41 -2.22
N LEU A 596 13.43 13.26 -2.18
CA LEU A 596 12.59 13.58 -1.04
C LEU A 596 11.70 12.39 -0.69
N SER A 597 11.32 12.29 0.59
CA SER A 597 10.22 11.44 1.04
C SER A 597 8.85 12.11 0.80
N GLU A 598 7.78 11.32 0.83
CA GLU A 598 6.44 11.72 0.35
C GLU A 598 5.83 12.99 1.01
N THR A 599 6.24 13.33 2.24
CA THR A 599 5.51 14.25 3.14
C THR A 599 5.56 15.73 2.77
N VAL A 600 6.44 16.15 1.84
CA VAL A 600 6.76 17.58 1.62
C VAL A 600 6.24 18.11 0.29
N MET A 601 5.78 17.26 -0.63
CA MET A 601 5.67 17.63 -2.05
C MET A 601 4.43 18.46 -2.43
N SER A 602 3.35 18.41 -1.65
CA SER A 602 2.14 19.22 -1.88
C SER A 602 2.21 20.61 -1.24
N MET A 603 3.35 20.98 -0.64
CA MET A 603 3.51 22.27 0.01
C MET A 603 3.49 23.40 -1.02
N SER A 604 2.71 24.45 -0.71
CA SER A 604 2.55 25.62 -1.57
C SER A 604 3.82 26.47 -1.54
N VAL A 605 4.43 26.67 -2.71
CA VAL A 605 5.52 27.65 -2.92
C VAL A 605 4.92 29.03 -3.17
N THR A 606 3.80 29.06 -3.90
CA THR A 606 3.04 30.27 -4.21
C THR A 606 1.54 29.95 -4.15
N GLY A 607 0.68 30.98 -4.17
CA GLY A 607 -0.78 30.77 -4.20
C GLY A 607 -1.29 29.94 -5.39
N GLU A 608 -0.46 29.73 -6.43
CA GLU A 608 -0.82 28.98 -7.64
C GLU A 608 0.08 27.75 -7.91
N LEU A 609 1.20 27.59 -7.18
CA LEU A 609 2.23 26.58 -7.47
C LEU A 609 2.66 25.84 -6.20
N ASP A 610 2.70 24.51 -6.29
CA ASP A 610 3.38 23.62 -5.36
C ASP A 610 4.86 23.43 -5.75
N ILE A 611 5.59 22.63 -4.96
CA ILE A 611 7.01 22.35 -5.18
C ILE A 611 7.23 21.68 -6.54
N PHE A 612 6.44 20.66 -6.91
CA PHE A 612 6.59 19.97 -8.21
C PHE A 612 6.43 20.91 -9.39
N SER A 613 5.40 21.77 -9.35
CA SER A 613 5.14 22.74 -10.39
C SER A 613 6.28 23.74 -10.52
N ALA A 614 6.83 24.21 -9.40
CA ALA A 614 7.99 25.10 -9.41
C ALA A 614 9.24 24.41 -9.98
N LEU A 615 9.56 23.21 -9.49
CA LEU A 615 10.71 22.44 -9.98
C LEU A 615 10.60 22.11 -11.48
N ALA A 616 9.39 21.81 -11.99
CA ALA A 616 9.18 21.55 -13.41
C ALA A 616 9.49 22.79 -14.26
N LEU A 617 9.22 24.00 -13.77
CA LEU A 617 9.52 25.25 -14.47
C LEU A 617 11.02 25.61 -14.49
N LEU A 618 11.86 24.93 -13.72
CA LEU A 618 13.32 25.10 -13.78
C LEU A 618 13.94 24.41 -15.01
N LEU A 619 13.28 23.38 -15.55
CA LEU A 619 13.80 22.59 -16.66
C LEU A 619 13.81 23.35 -17.99
N LYS A 620 14.81 23.08 -18.83
CA LYS A 620 14.70 23.31 -20.28
C LYS A 620 13.62 22.40 -20.87
N PRO A 621 13.10 22.69 -22.09
CA PRO A 621 12.15 21.79 -22.75
C PRO A 621 12.65 20.34 -22.91
N GLU A 622 13.95 20.17 -23.18
CA GLU A 622 14.65 18.88 -23.28
C GLU A 622 15.10 18.33 -21.92
N GLY A 623 14.97 19.10 -20.85
CA GLY A 623 15.39 18.68 -19.52
C GLY A 623 14.54 17.54 -18.97
N ILE A 624 15.10 16.83 -17.99
CA ILE A 624 14.46 15.68 -17.34
C ILE A 624 14.37 15.93 -15.84
N MET A 625 13.18 15.73 -15.28
CA MET A 625 12.97 15.61 -13.84
C MET A 625 13.01 14.14 -13.44
N VAL A 626 13.65 13.82 -12.32
CA VAL A 626 13.69 12.46 -11.75
C VAL A 626 13.24 12.48 -10.30
N LYS A 627 12.47 11.47 -9.89
CA LYS A 627 12.00 11.27 -8.51
C LYS A 627 11.99 9.77 -8.21
N ASN A 628 12.40 9.39 -7.00
CA ASN A 628 12.20 8.04 -6.46
C ASN A 628 10.72 7.80 -6.13
N GLU A 629 10.27 6.54 -6.10
CA GLU A 629 8.88 6.12 -5.78
C GLU A 629 7.88 6.27 -6.98
N PRO A 630 6.73 5.54 -6.98
CA PRO A 630 5.89 5.39 -8.16
C PRO A 630 4.96 6.60 -8.41
N TYR A 631 5.54 7.73 -8.84
CA TYR A 631 4.84 9.02 -9.06
C TYR A 631 4.37 9.27 -10.51
N ILE A 632 4.19 8.22 -11.32
CA ILE A 632 3.92 8.40 -12.76
C ILE A 632 2.61 9.16 -13.06
N ASP A 633 1.56 8.97 -12.24
CA ASP A 633 0.30 9.69 -12.39
C ASP A 633 0.46 11.19 -12.13
N GLN A 634 1.17 11.55 -11.06
CA GLN A 634 1.47 12.93 -10.71
C GLN A 634 2.35 13.58 -11.79
N PHE A 635 3.41 12.90 -12.22
CA PHE A 635 4.29 13.38 -13.30
C PHE A 635 3.52 13.61 -14.61
N SER A 636 2.49 12.82 -14.88
CA SER A 636 1.65 12.97 -16.08
C SER A 636 0.85 14.29 -16.13
N ASN A 637 0.72 14.97 -14.98
CA ASN A 637 0.13 16.31 -14.91
C ASN A 637 1.11 17.42 -15.31
N PHE A 638 2.41 17.18 -15.19
CA PHE A 638 3.46 18.18 -15.37
C PHE A 638 4.23 18.01 -16.68
N PHE A 639 4.29 16.78 -17.21
CA PHE A 639 5.14 16.43 -18.34
C PHE A 639 4.38 15.74 -19.49
N ASP A 640 4.82 16.00 -20.72
CA ASP A 640 4.25 15.40 -21.93
C ASP A 640 4.72 13.97 -22.16
N HIS A 641 5.90 13.60 -21.64
CA HIS A 641 6.43 12.24 -21.68
C HIS A 641 6.85 11.84 -20.27
N THR A 642 6.36 10.69 -19.80
CA THR A 642 6.74 10.15 -18.51
C THR A 642 7.07 8.67 -18.63
N ILE A 643 8.05 8.23 -17.85
CA ILE A 643 8.47 6.84 -17.80
C ILE A 643 8.73 6.46 -16.35
N HIS A 644 8.43 5.21 -16.02
CA HIS A 644 8.67 4.57 -14.75
C HIS A 644 9.63 3.41 -14.99
N ILE A 645 10.71 3.36 -14.23
CA ILE A 645 11.69 2.28 -14.27
C ILE A 645 11.84 1.58 -12.93
N PHE A 646 12.13 0.29 -12.98
CA PHE A 646 12.38 -0.58 -11.83
C PHE A 646 13.73 -1.25 -11.94
N TYR A 647 14.39 -1.42 -10.80
CA TYR A 647 15.64 -2.18 -10.69
C TYR A 647 15.85 -2.68 -9.26
N GLY A 648 16.66 -3.74 -9.10
CA GLY A 648 16.93 -4.33 -7.79
C GLY A 648 17.97 -3.56 -6.99
N THR A 649 17.76 -3.41 -5.68
CA THR A 649 18.72 -2.80 -4.74
C THR A 649 18.90 -3.64 -3.46
N PRO A 650 20.10 -3.65 -2.85
CA PRO A 650 20.31 -4.33 -1.57
C PRO A 650 19.39 -3.76 -0.50
N LYS A 651 18.94 -4.63 0.42
CA LYS A 651 18.03 -4.31 1.53
C LYS A 651 16.61 -3.96 1.07
N ILE A 652 16.41 -2.92 0.25
CA ILE A 652 15.08 -2.44 -0.18
C ILE A 652 14.46 -3.35 -1.27
N CYS A 653 15.23 -4.31 -1.80
CA CYS A 653 14.88 -5.31 -2.81
C CYS A 653 14.63 -4.71 -4.19
N THR A 654 13.75 -3.71 -4.29
CA THR A 654 13.32 -3.08 -5.53
C THR A 654 13.25 -1.57 -5.34
N GLN A 655 13.91 -0.83 -6.24
CA GLN A 655 13.82 0.61 -6.32
C GLN A 655 13.09 1.05 -7.58
N VAL A 656 12.36 2.14 -7.42
CA VAL A 656 11.59 2.80 -8.46
C VAL A 656 12.18 4.18 -8.72
N LEU A 657 12.27 4.54 -10.00
CA LEU A 657 12.46 5.92 -10.45
C LEU A 657 11.40 6.30 -11.49
N VAL A 658 10.79 7.46 -11.32
CA VAL A 658 9.96 8.12 -12.34
C VAL A 658 10.75 9.25 -12.99
N MET A 659 10.64 9.37 -14.31
CA MET A 659 11.25 10.45 -15.08
C MET A 659 10.20 11.16 -15.94
N GLY A 660 10.33 12.48 -16.06
CA GLY A 660 9.41 13.32 -16.83
C GLY A 660 10.14 14.35 -17.70
N SER A 661 9.66 14.54 -18.93
CA SER A 661 10.14 15.57 -19.85
C SER A 661 9.03 16.10 -20.75
N ASN A 662 9.17 17.35 -21.21
CA ASN A 662 8.25 17.96 -22.16
C ASN A 662 8.61 17.70 -23.63
N LYS A 663 9.83 17.21 -23.90
CA LYS A 663 10.31 16.96 -25.27
C LYS A 663 11.02 15.62 -25.46
N VAL A 664 11.63 15.06 -24.42
CA VAL A 664 12.27 13.74 -24.49
C VAL A 664 11.18 12.66 -24.46
N ASP A 665 10.88 12.11 -25.64
CA ASP A 665 10.08 10.88 -25.75
C ASP A 665 10.96 9.68 -25.39
N PHE A 666 10.94 9.24 -24.13
CA PHE A 666 11.80 8.15 -23.63
C PHE A 666 11.72 6.85 -24.43
N LEU A 667 10.60 6.58 -25.10
CA LEU A 667 10.43 5.40 -25.93
C LEU A 667 11.26 5.48 -27.22
N HIS A 668 11.40 6.68 -27.79
CA HIS A 668 12.01 6.91 -29.11
C HIS A 668 13.35 7.64 -29.08
N HIS A 669 13.61 8.42 -28.03
CA HIS A 669 14.77 9.29 -27.96
C HIS A 669 16.05 8.44 -27.92
N PRO A 670 17.07 8.77 -28.74
CA PRO A 670 18.32 8.04 -28.72
C PRO A 670 19.01 8.21 -27.37
N VAL A 671 19.71 7.16 -26.94
CA VAL A 671 20.55 7.19 -25.73
C VAL A 671 22.00 7.43 -26.10
N LYS A 672 22.73 8.12 -25.22
CA LYS A 672 24.15 8.43 -25.34
C LYS A 672 24.91 7.86 -24.14
N GLU A 673 25.79 6.90 -24.41
CA GLU A 673 26.76 6.41 -23.41
C GLU A 673 27.93 7.38 -23.24
N ARG A 674 28.47 7.42 -22.02
CA ARG A 674 29.57 8.30 -21.61
C ARG A 674 30.71 7.46 -20.99
N PRO A 675 31.48 6.72 -21.80
CA PRO A 675 32.53 5.82 -21.31
C PRO A 675 33.66 6.54 -20.58
N GLU A 676 33.75 7.87 -20.70
CA GLU A 676 34.66 8.72 -19.94
C GLU A 676 34.26 8.90 -18.46
N ILE A 677 33.01 8.59 -18.09
CA ILE A 677 32.50 8.68 -16.71
C ILE A 677 32.59 7.30 -16.06
N GLU A 678 33.30 7.21 -14.95
CA GLU A 678 33.42 5.98 -14.17
C GLU A 678 32.12 5.67 -13.41
N GLN A 679 31.58 4.48 -13.67
CA GLN A 679 30.37 3.92 -13.04
C GLN A 679 30.71 2.54 -12.47
N LEU A 680 30.23 2.24 -11.26
CA LEU A 680 30.52 1.03 -10.49
C LEU A 680 29.47 -0.07 -10.71
N LEU A 681 28.21 0.34 -10.87
CA LEU A 681 27.05 -0.54 -10.99
C LEU A 681 26.35 -0.40 -12.34
N LEU A 682 26.06 0.83 -12.79
CA LEU A 682 25.33 1.01 -14.04
C LEU A 682 26.24 0.67 -15.22
N GLU A 683 26.02 -0.50 -15.82
CA GLU A 683 26.84 -0.97 -16.93
C GLU A 683 26.51 -0.19 -18.22
N PRO A 684 27.50 0.06 -19.10
CA PRO A 684 27.25 0.58 -20.44
C PRO A 684 26.29 -0.32 -21.21
N LEU A 685 25.41 0.27 -22.01
CA LEU A 685 24.51 -0.51 -22.86
C LEU A 685 25.27 -1.16 -24.03
N ASP A 686 25.19 -2.48 -24.14
CA ASP A 686 25.74 -3.23 -25.30
C ASP A 686 24.95 -2.91 -26.58
N ASP A 687 23.62 -2.89 -26.47
CA ASP A 687 22.70 -2.39 -27.50
C ASP A 687 21.80 -1.28 -26.91
N PRO A 688 21.53 -0.17 -27.64
CA PRO A 688 20.64 0.88 -27.14
C PRO A 688 19.27 0.39 -26.66
N SER A 689 18.76 -0.73 -27.19
CA SER A 689 17.50 -1.35 -26.77
C SER A 689 17.55 -2.00 -25.39
N ASP A 690 18.74 -2.28 -24.83
CA ASP A 690 18.90 -2.83 -23.49
C ASP A 690 18.34 -1.91 -22.40
N ARG A 691 18.18 -0.62 -22.68
CA ARG A 691 17.50 0.34 -21.77
C ARG A 691 16.08 -0.10 -21.39
N PHE A 692 15.40 -0.82 -22.28
CA PHE A 692 14.03 -1.29 -22.07
C PHE A 692 13.91 -2.37 -21.00
N LYS A 693 15.03 -2.98 -20.56
CA LYS A 693 15.04 -3.96 -19.46
C LYS A 693 14.55 -3.37 -18.13
N TYR A 694 14.72 -2.06 -17.95
CA TYR A 694 14.34 -1.36 -16.73
C TYR A 694 12.94 -0.73 -16.83
N PHE A 695 12.36 -0.64 -18.02
CA PHE A 695 11.10 0.07 -18.25
C PHE A 695 9.92 -0.73 -17.70
N HIS A 696 8.97 -0.03 -17.07
CA HIS A 696 7.77 -0.63 -16.54
C HIS A 696 6.49 0.07 -17.01
N ASP A 697 6.40 1.39 -16.85
CA ASP A 697 5.30 2.18 -17.39
C ASP A 697 5.82 3.31 -18.28
N TYR A 698 5.08 3.61 -19.34
CA TYR A 698 5.33 4.74 -20.24
C TYR A 698 4.03 5.50 -20.51
N ARG A 699 4.08 6.83 -20.54
CA ARG A 699 2.93 7.65 -20.95
C ARG A 699 3.35 8.80 -21.85
N LYS A 700 2.52 9.01 -22.88
CA LYS A 700 2.53 10.18 -23.76
C LYS A 700 1.28 11.01 -23.47
N ASN A 701 1.47 12.10 -22.74
CA ASN A 701 0.42 12.95 -22.19
C ASN A 701 0.10 14.11 -23.14
N ASN A 702 -1.18 14.48 -23.22
CA ASN A 702 -1.61 15.65 -23.99
C ASN A 702 -2.13 16.72 -23.02
N ALA A 703 -1.33 17.77 -22.83
CA ALA A 703 -1.65 18.88 -21.95
C ALA A 703 -2.99 19.57 -22.30
N THR A 704 -3.36 19.61 -23.58
CA THR A 704 -4.63 20.21 -24.04
C THR A 704 -5.82 19.34 -23.66
N GLU A 705 -5.74 18.03 -23.91
CA GLU A 705 -6.78 17.06 -23.52
C GLU A 705 -6.97 17.03 -21.99
N GLN A 706 -5.90 17.24 -21.23
CA GLN A 706 -5.92 17.32 -19.76
C GLN A 706 -6.37 18.68 -19.20
N GLY A 707 -6.57 19.70 -20.04
CA GLY A 707 -6.88 21.08 -19.59
C GLY A 707 -5.71 21.77 -18.85
N LYS A 708 -4.48 21.28 -19.01
CA LYS A 708 -3.25 21.77 -18.35
C LYS A 708 -2.49 22.82 -19.16
N CYS A 709 -3.09 23.33 -20.23
CA CYS A 709 -2.50 24.35 -21.09
C CYS A 709 -2.58 25.79 -20.58
N ILE A 710 -3.07 26.01 -19.36
CA ILE A 710 -3.25 27.34 -18.77
C ILE A 710 -2.42 27.43 -17.50
N LEU A 711 -1.25 28.04 -17.61
CA LEU A 711 -0.60 28.72 -16.50
C LEU A 711 -0.61 30.20 -16.89
N LYS A 712 -1.54 30.96 -16.29
CA LYS A 712 -1.61 32.40 -16.52
C LYS A 712 -0.26 33.00 -16.13
N LYS A 713 0.23 33.97 -16.90
CA LYS A 713 1.24 34.92 -16.42
C LYS A 713 0.62 35.72 -15.27
N GLY A 714 0.50 35.12 -14.09
CA GLY A 714 0.22 35.82 -12.86
C GLY A 714 1.53 36.41 -12.39
N SER A 715 1.56 37.70 -12.05
CA SER A 715 2.59 38.18 -11.13
C SER A 715 2.44 37.29 -9.90
N VAL A 716 3.41 36.42 -9.65
CA VAL A 716 3.43 35.58 -8.46
C VAL A 716 3.52 36.53 -7.27
N THR A 717 2.38 36.90 -6.71
CA THR A 717 2.32 37.48 -5.37
C THR A 717 2.64 36.32 -4.43
N THR A 718 3.89 36.27 -3.99
CA THR A 718 4.29 35.55 -2.77
C THR A 718 3.17 35.75 -1.74
N GLN A 719 2.67 34.67 -1.12
CA GLN A 719 1.61 34.79 -0.12
C GLN A 719 1.94 35.94 0.83
N GLN A 720 0.95 36.80 1.05
CA GLN A 720 1.08 38.18 1.53
C GLN A 720 1.49 38.30 3.01
N GLY A 721 2.24 37.34 3.57
CA GLY A 721 2.54 37.27 5.01
C GLY A 721 3.93 36.79 5.41
N LYS A 722 4.82 36.33 4.51
CA LYS A 722 6.20 35.94 4.87
C LYS A 722 7.22 36.49 3.87
N LYS A 723 8.28 37.12 4.38
CA LYS A 723 9.45 37.56 3.61
C LYS A 723 10.64 36.67 3.96
N ALA A 724 11.39 36.25 2.95
CA ALA A 724 12.59 35.43 3.12
C ALA A 724 13.83 36.24 2.69
N GLY A 725 14.94 35.97 3.36
CA GLY A 725 16.27 36.51 3.10
C GLY A 725 17.27 35.38 2.86
N ILE A 726 18.48 35.75 2.43
CA ILE A 726 19.59 34.83 2.17
C ILE A 726 20.73 35.20 3.10
N LEU A 727 21.11 34.29 3.97
CA LEU A 727 22.35 34.38 4.74
C LEU A 727 23.43 33.53 4.04
N GLU A 728 24.36 34.18 3.37
CA GLU A 728 25.52 33.53 2.78
C GLU A 728 26.64 33.43 3.82
N ILE A 729 27.08 32.20 4.07
CA ILE A 729 28.19 31.87 4.95
C ILE A 729 29.44 31.70 4.10
N LEU A 730 30.50 32.46 4.42
CA LEU A 730 31.80 32.31 3.75
C LEU A 730 32.88 32.03 4.79
N GLU A 731 33.68 31.00 4.52
CA GLU A 731 34.87 30.64 5.26
C GLU A 731 36.09 30.92 4.38
N VAL A 732 36.83 31.99 4.69
CA VAL A 732 38.01 32.40 3.94
C VAL A 732 39.26 31.99 4.70
N GLU A 733 39.94 30.97 4.19
CA GLU A 733 41.21 30.48 4.73
C GLU A 733 42.38 31.13 4.00
N GLU A 734 43.57 31.12 4.59
CA GLU A 734 44.76 31.80 4.05
C GLU A 734 44.57 33.31 3.78
N ALA A 735 43.62 33.94 4.47
CA ALA A 735 43.29 35.35 4.32
C ALA A 735 44.48 36.26 4.69
N PHE A 736 44.74 37.26 3.86
CA PHE A 736 45.64 38.35 4.17
C PHE A 736 44.90 39.44 4.95
N ILE A 737 45.35 39.72 6.16
CA ILE A 737 44.72 40.68 7.07
C ILE A 737 45.78 41.72 7.45
N SER A 738 45.66 42.95 6.94
CA SER A 738 46.58 44.05 7.26
C SER A 738 46.25 44.68 8.62
N SER A 739 45.00 45.11 8.80
CA SER A 739 44.42 45.61 10.06
C SER A 739 42.88 45.54 9.98
N THR A 740 42.21 45.49 11.15
CA THR A 740 40.73 45.46 11.21
C THR A 740 40.10 46.73 10.63
N GLU A 741 40.71 47.90 10.88
CA GLU A 741 40.22 49.21 10.41
C GLU A 741 40.32 49.37 8.88
N ASP A 742 41.43 48.90 8.29
CA ASP A 742 41.60 48.92 6.83
C ASP A 742 40.58 47.97 6.15
N LEU A 743 40.35 46.80 6.75
CA LEU A 743 39.40 45.84 6.22
C LEU A 743 37.96 46.33 6.36
N GLU A 744 37.59 46.96 7.47
CA GLU A 744 36.27 47.60 7.64
C GLU A 744 36.03 48.64 6.53
N SER A 745 36.99 49.55 6.34
CA SER A 745 36.93 50.58 5.31
C SER A 745 36.81 49.99 3.90
N SER A 746 37.51 48.87 3.66
CA SER A 746 37.45 48.14 2.40
C SER A 746 36.07 47.51 2.20
N ILE A 747 35.55 46.74 3.16
CA ILE A 747 34.22 46.11 3.08
C ILE A 747 33.14 47.16 2.84
N TYR A 748 33.20 48.29 3.55
CA TYR A 748 32.26 49.41 3.36
C TYR A 748 32.32 49.96 1.93
N SER A 749 33.52 50.29 1.42
CA SER A 749 33.69 50.82 0.06
C SER A 749 33.20 49.82 -1.00
N LEU A 750 33.53 48.55 -0.82
CA LEU A 750 33.18 47.49 -1.76
C LEU A 750 31.67 47.26 -1.80
N ALA A 751 30.98 47.33 -0.65
CA ALA A 751 29.52 47.29 -0.60
C ALA A 751 28.91 48.45 -1.42
N VAL A 752 29.45 49.66 -1.31
CA VAL A 752 29.02 50.80 -2.15
C VAL A 752 29.28 50.53 -3.63
N ASP A 753 30.45 50.00 -3.98
CA ASP A 753 30.87 49.76 -5.37
C ASP A 753 29.99 48.72 -6.09
N VAL A 754 29.50 47.71 -5.36
CA VAL A 754 28.54 46.72 -5.90
C VAL A 754 27.09 47.22 -5.92
N GLY A 755 26.84 48.43 -5.42
CA GLY A 755 25.55 49.11 -5.46
C GLY A 755 24.65 48.86 -4.25
N LEU A 756 25.21 48.45 -3.10
CA LEU A 756 24.50 48.37 -1.82
C LEU A 756 24.57 49.71 -1.07
N SER A 757 23.74 49.87 -0.04
CA SER A 757 23.61 51.12 0.71
C SER A 757 24.10 50.96 2.17
N PRO A 758 25.41 50.80 2.43
CA PRO A 758 25.91 50.77 3.79
C PRO A 758 25.69 52.11 4.50
N ALA A 759 25.31 52.06 5.77
CA ALA A 759 24.96 53.24 6.56
C ALA A 759 25.75 53.34 7.87
N LEU A 760 26.05 52.20 8.50
CA LEU A 760 26.81 52.11 9.73
C LEU A 760 27.86 51.02 9.59
N SER A 761 29.08 51.30 10.05
CA SER A 761 30.10 50.29 10.26
C SER A 761 30.74 50.43 11.64
N PHE A 762 31.21 49.31 12.15
CA PHE A 762 31.91 49.22 13.42
C PHE A 762 32.99 48.15 13.30
N SER A 763 34.16 48.42 13.88
CA SER A 763 35.17 47.42 14.15
C SER A 763 35.66 47.49 15.59
N ASP A 764 36.13 46.36 16.10
CA ASP A 764 36.76 46.29 17.42
C ASP A 764 38.18 45.69 17.40
N THR A 765 38.82 45.73 18.56
CA THR A 765 40.17 45.20 18.76
C THR A 765 40.27 43.68 18.71
N ASP A 766 39.15 42.97 18.86
CA ASP A 766 39.10 41.51 18.86
C ASP A 766 38.90 40.96 17.43
N GLY A 767 38.87 41.83 16.42
CA GLY A 767 38.79 41.46 15.02
C GLY A 767 37.37 41.20 14.53
N THR A 768 36.34 41.75 15.18
CA THR A 768 34.96 41.73 14.66
C THR A 768 34.68 43.02 13.90
N ILE A 769 34.06 42.89 12.73
CA ILE A 769 33.60 43.99 11.88
C ILE A 769 32.11 43.77 11.61
N VAL A 770 31.31 44.82 11.75
CA VAL A 770 29.89 44.82 11.41
C VAL A 770 29.63 45.98 10.46
N VAL A 771 29.00 45.69 9.31
CA VAL A 771 28.54 46.69 8.34
C VAL A 771 27.05 46.51 8.16
N LEU A 772 26.26 47.49 8.60
CA LEU A 772 24.81 47.53 8.44
C LEU A 772 24.45 48.33 7.19
N MET A 773 23.58 47.76 6.37
CA MET A 773 23.14 48.29 5.09
C MET A 773 21.62 48.30 5.04
N LYS A 774 21.03 49.09 4.15
CA LYS A 774 19.56 49.09 3.97
C LYS A 774 19.04 47.73 3.51
N GLU A 775 19.84 47.03 2.70
CA GLU A 775 19.50 45.76 2.07
C GLU A 775 19.93 44.53 2.90
N GLY A 776 20.65 44.71 4.01
CA GLY A 776 21.25 43.60 4.73
C GLY A 776 22.32 43.99 5.76
N TYR A 777 23.08 43.00 6.22
CA TYR A 777 24.30 43.23 7.00
C TYR A 777 25.44 42.32 6.56
N ILE A 778 26.68 42.77 6.83
CA ILE A 778 27.89 41.97 6.71
C ILE A 778 28.57 41.92 8.08
N ILE A 779 28.89 40.72 8.56
CA ILE A 779 29.72 40.54 9.75
C ILE A 779 30.97 39.78 9.35
N ALA A 780 32.14 40.34 9.62
CA ALA A 780 33.43 39.66 9.45
C ALA A 780 34.05 39.40 10.83
N ARG A 781 34.55 38.19 11.05
CA ARG A 781 35.26 37.80 12.28
C ARG A 781 36.64 37.27 11.91
N LEU A 782 37.68 37.89 12.46
CA LEU A 782 39.07 37.68 12.06
C LEU A 782 39.83 36.87 13.12
N TRP A 783 40.48 35.79 12.67
CA TRP A 783 41.48 35.06 13.44
C TRP A 783 42.84 35.20 12.76
N ALA A 784 43.49 36.34 12.98
CA ALA A 784 44.74 36.70 12.30
C ALA A 784 45.85 35.64 12.50
N GLU A 785 45.95 35.05 13.70
CA GLU A 785 46.91 33.98 13.99
C GLU A 785 46.70 32.71 13.15
N ARG A 786 45.47 32.49 12.68
CA ARG A 786 45.08 31.34 11.85
C ARG A 786 44.93 31.69 10.38
N LYS A 787 45.15 32.97 9.99
CA LYS A 787 44.88 33.49 8.64
C LYS A 787 43.48 33.13 8.14
N TYR A 788 42.49 33.33 9.01
CA TYR A 788 41.11 32.93 8.75
C TYR A 788 40.16 34.10 8.99
N CYS A 789 39.17 34.24 8.10
CA CYS A 789 38.10 35.21 8.19
C CYS A 789 36.76 34.51 7.97
N ALA A 790 35.87 34.61 8.94
CA ALA A 790 34.49 34.13 8.87
C ALA A 790 33.60 35.30 8.47
N LEU A 791 32.86 35.19 7.37
CA LEU A 791 31.88 36.20 6.95
C LEU A 791 30.44 35.66 7.06
N ASP A 792 29.55 36.52 7.52
CA ASP A 792 28.10 36.41 7.39
C ASP A 792 27.63 37.52 6.47
N ILE A 793 26.98 37.19 5.37
CA ILE A 793 26.36 38.17 4.47
C ILE A 793 24.86 37.89 4.47
N HIS A 794 24.09 38.61 5.28
CA HIS A 794 22.64 38.48 5.31
C HIS A 794 22.02 39.55 4.43
N LEU A 795 21.36 39.15 3.35
CA LEU A 795 20.60 40.04 2.46
C LEU A 795 19.11 39.74 2.56
N TRP A 796 18.30 40.80 2.67
CA TRP A 796 16.83 40.76 2.54
C TRP A 796 16.34 41.55 1.32
N GLY A 797 17.26 41.96 0.46
CA GLY A 797 16.99 42.55 -0.85
C GLY A 797 18.28 42.73 -1.65
N ALA A 798 18.18 43.17 -2.90
CA ALA A 798 19.31 43.25 -3.85
C ALA A 798 20.05 41.91 -4.02
N PHE A 799 19.29 40.81 -4.09
CA PHE A 799 19.83 39.45 -4.10
C PHE A 799 20.78 39.19 -5.30
N ASP A 800 20.59 39.89 -6.41
CA ASP A 800 21.48 39.81 -7.59
C ASP A 800 22.91 40.29 -7.31
N LYS A 801 23.16 40.97 -6.19
CA LYS A 801 24.48 41.48 -5.79
C LYS A 801 25.33 40.50 -5.00
N SER A 802 24.76 39.40 -4.47
CA SER A 802 25.50 38.48 -3.57
C SER A 802 26.75 37.88 -4.24
N SER A 803 26.65 37.41 -5.49
CA SER A 803 27.78 36.81 -6.22
C SER A 803 28.93 37.79 -6.48
N LEU A 804 28.57 39.05 -6.83
CA LEU A 804 29.55 40.12 -7.03
C LEU A 804 30.19 40.52 -5.71
N LEU A 805 29.40 40.66 -4.65
CA LEU A 805 29.89 40.98 -3.31
C LEU A 805 30.89 39.92 -2.82
N ARG A 806 30.59 38.62 -2.99
CA ARG A 806 31.51 37.52 -2.69
C ARG A 806 32.83 37.64 -3.46
N SER A 807 32.75 37.90 -4.78
CA SER A 807 33.94 38.03 -5.63
C SER A 807 34.83 39.19 -5.21
N VAL A 808 34.22 40.31 -4.81
CA VAL A 808 34.94 41.51 -4.39
C VAL A 808 35.51 41.36 -2.96
N LEU A 809 34.81 40.68 -2.06
CA LEU A 809 35.32 40.34 -0.72
C LEU A 809 36.48 39.34 -0.77
N LYS A 810 36.44 38.41 -1.73
CA LYS A 810 37.55 37.51 -2.06
C LYS A 810 38.82 38.28 -2.40
N GLU A 811 38.72 39.29 -3.28
CA GLU A 811 39.84 40.15 -3.64
C GLU A 811 40.36 40.94 -2.42
N ALA A 812 39.46 41.47 -1.59
CA ALA A 812 39.81 42.23 -0.39
C ALA A 812 40.64 41.42 0.61
N LEU A 813 40.33 40.13 0.77
CA LEU A 813 41.04 39.21 1.67
C LEU A 813 42.23 38.51 0.99
N SER A 814 42.44 38.72 -0.31
CA SER A 814 43.55 38.17 -1.11
C SER A 814 43.74 36.65 -0.94
N SER A 815 42.64 35.89 -0.94
CA SER A 815 42.68 34.43 -0.85
C SER A 815 41.78 33.76 -1.89
N ASP A 816 42.25 32.66 -2.45
CA ASP A 816 41.47 31.77 -3.32
C ASP A 816 40.83 30.59 -2.56
N ASN A 817 41.18 30.38 -1.29
CA ASN A 817 40.68 29.26 -0.48
C ASN A 817 39.42 29.69 0.28
N ILE A 818 38.27 29.58 -0.39
CA ILE A 818 36.97 30.01 0.13
C ILE A 818 36.01 28.84 0.07
N SER A 819 35.35 28.55 1.19
CA SER A 819 34.15 27.68 1.21
C SER A 819 32.92 28.53 1.43
N SER A 820 31.82 28.24 0.73
CA SER A 820 30.56 28.98 0.87
C SER A 820 29.32 28.12 0.74
N TYR A 821 28.27 28.51 1.46
CA TYR A 821 26.92 27.97 1.34
C TYR A 821 25.91 29.02 1.81
N ARG A 822 24.64 28.82 1.47
CA ARG A 822 23.54 29.73 1.81
C ARG A 822 22.61 29.08 2.82
N ILE A 823 22.04 29.89 3.69
CA ILE A 823 20.96 29.52 4.60
C ILE A 823 19.79 30.45 4.31
N VAL A 824 18.60 29.89 4.14
CA VAL A 824 17.38 30.68 3.94
C VAL A 824 16.88 31.16 5.29
N ALA A 825 17.02 32.46 5.53
CA ALA A 825 16.63 33.14 6.76
C ALA A 825 15.40 34.03 6.52
N GLY A 826 14.92 34.75 7.54
CA GLY A 826 13.85 35.73 7.36
C GLY A 826 14.28 36.98 6.58
N GLY A 827 13.32 37.59 5.90
CA GLY A 827 13.50 38.82 5.14
C GLY A 827 12.95 40.05 5.86
N MET A 828 12.91 41.18 5.16
CA MET A 828 12.46 42.47 5.70
C MET A 828 11.26 42.99 4.91
N PHE A 829 10.17 43.34 5.59
CA PHE A 829 9.06 44.04 4.94
C PHE A 829 9.45 45.48 4.62
N GLY A 830 8.81 46.06 3.59
CA GLY A 830 9.12 47.44 3.18
C GLY A 830 10.52 47.66 2.60
N SER A 831 11.29 46.60 2.31
CA SER A 831 12.63 46.70 1.71
C SER A 831 12.64 47.63 0.49
N ASN A 832 13.63 48.52 0.42
CA ASN A 832 13.81 49.53 -0.64
C ASN A 832 14.04 48.91 -2.03
N THR A 833 14.40 47.63 -2.09
CA THR A 833 14.72 46.87 -3.32
C THR A 833 13.61 45.89 -3.72
N ALA A 834 12.51 45.83 -2.96
CA ALA A 834 11.43 44.87 -3.20
C ALA A 834 10.81 44.95 -4.62
N ASP A 835 10.83 46.12 -5.27
CA ASP A 835 10.34 46.27 -6.65
C ASP A 835 11.37 45.87 -7.71
N SER A 836 12.66 46.12 -7.47
CA SER A 836 13.73 45.64 -8.37
C SER A 836 13.89 44.13 -8.28
N ASP A 837 13.75 43.56 -7.09
CA ASP A 837 13.96 42.13 -6.83
C ASP A 837 12.96 41.26 -7.60
N LYS A 838 11.72 41.73 -7.79
CA LYS A 838 10.69 41.05 -8.60
C LYS A 838 11.12 40.72 -10.03
N ASN A 839 12.15 41.39 -10.56
CA ASN A 839 12.65 41.18 -11.91
C ASN A 839 13.94 40.34 -11.97
N VAL A 840 14.59 40.07 -10.83
CA VAL A 840 15.90 39.37 -10.77
C VAL A 840 15.83 38.05 -10.02
N ILE A 841 14.79 37.82 -9.22
CA ILE A 841 14.49 36.55 -8.57
C ILE A 841 13.06 36.07 -8.90
N GLY A 842 12.82 34.78 -8.70
CA GLY A 842 11.50 34.18 -8.80
C GLY A 842 11.02 33.89 -10.22
N ILE A 843 9.81 33.31 -10.29
CA ILE A 843 9.29 32.62 -11.46
C ILE A 843 8.87 33.59 -12.56
N GLN A 844 9.46 33.45 -13.75
CA GLN A 844 9.12 34.25 -14.94
C GLN A 844 8.62 33.41 -16.14
N VAL A 845 8.74 32.09 -16.06
CA VAL A 845 8.28 31.14 -17.08
C VAL A 845 6.90 30.64 -16.69
N SER A 846 5.97 30.61 -17.65
CA SER A 846 4.58 30.25 -17.38
C SER A 846 4.05 29.13 -18.28
N GLN A 847 4.79 28.58 -19.23
CA GLN A 847 4.31 27.40 -19.99
C GLN A 847 5.49 26.70 -20.65
N GLN A 848 5.63 25.40 -20.41
CA GLN A 848 6.67 24.56 -21.02
C GLN A 848 6.10 23.33 -21.73
N ARG A 849 4.83 22.99 -21.52
CA ARG A 849 4.17 21.85 -22.17
C ARG A 849 3.74 22.18 -23.60
N ASN A 850 3.64 21.17 -24.45
CA ASN A 850 3.16 21.30 -25.80
C ASN A 850 1.64 21.48 -25.84
N CYS A 851 1.23 22.73 -26.07
CA CYS A 851 -0.18 23.13 -26.18
C CYS A 851 -0.64 23.38 -27.62
N SER A 852 0.12 22.90 -28.61
CA SER A 852 -0.26 23.02 -30.02
C SER A 852 -1.33 21.98 -30.39
N THR A 853 -2.35 22.44 -31.11
CA THR A 853 -3.36 21.57 -31.73
C THR A 853 -2.97 21.30 -33.17
N GLU A 854 -1.97 20.44 -33.40
CA GLU A 854 -1.63 20.03 -34.76
C GLU A 854 -2.74 19.16 -35.35
N VAL A 855 -3.59 19.78 -36.18
CA VAL A 855 -4.56 19.08 -37.03
C VAL A 855 -3.88 18.73 -38.34
N VAL A 856 -3.29 17.53 -38.41
CA VAL A 856 -2.71 17.05 -39.67
C VAL A 856 -3.85 16.56 -40.59
N THR A 857 -4.07 17.26 -41.69
CA THR A 857 -5.05 16.89 -42.72
C THR A 857 -4.39 16.02 -43.79
N TYR A 858 -4.77 14.75 -43.85
CA TYR A 858 -4.32 13.81 -44.87
C TYR A 858 -5.40 13.60 -45.93
N ASP A 859 -5.07 13.83 -47.20
CA ASP A 859 -5.95 13.61 -48.35
C ASP A 859 -5.61 12.26 -49.00
N GLY A 860 -6.43 11.23 -48.74
CA GLY A 860 -6.19 9.85 -49.16
C GLY A 860 -7.43 8.96 -48.98
N LYS A 861 -7.43 7.73 -49.51
CA LYS A 861 -8.56 6.78 -49.45
C LYS A 861 -8.13 5.40 -48.94
N THR A 862 -7.39 5.29 -47.84
CA THR A 862 -7.26 4.00 -47.14
C THR A 862 -8.53 3.73 -46.33
N ASP A 863 -9.05 2.51 -46.41
CA ASP A 863 -10.27 2.05 -45.72
C ASP A 863 -9.97 1.81 -44.22
N GLU A 864 -10.89 2.16 -43.32
CA GLU A 864 -10.73 1.96 -41.86
C GLU A 864 -10.50 0.47 -41.54
N ALA A 865 -11.18 -0.41 -42.27
CA ALA A 865 -11.03 -1.86 -42.15
C ALA A 865 -9.63 -2.34 -42.57
N GLU A 866 -9.03 -1.70 -43.58
CA GLU A 866 -7.66 -2.00 -44.03
C GLU A 866 -6.64 -1.61 -42.97
N ALA A 867 -6.79 -0.42 -42.36
CA ALA A 867 -5.91 0.04 -41.30
C ALA A 867 -5.96 -0.88 -40.07
N MET A 868 -7.16 -1.29 -39.64
CA MET A 868 -7.32 -2.24 -38.53
C MET A 868 -6.80 -3.64 -38.86
N GLY A 869 -6.96 -4.09 -40.11
CA GLY A 869 -6.38 -5.35 -40.55
C GLY A 869 -4.86 -5.33 -40.50
N ILE A 870 -4.22 -4.25 -40.97
CA ILE A 870 -2.78 -4.07 -40.82
C ILE A 870 -2.38 -4.08 -39.35
N ALA A 871 -3.10 -3.34 -38.49
CA ALA A 871 -2.82 -3.26 -37.07
C ALA A 871 -2.86 -4.63 -36.39
N LEU A 872 -3.92 -5.42 -36.64
CA LEU A 872 -4.06 -6.78 -36.14
C LEU A 872 -2.96 -7.71 -36.64
N LEU A 873 -2.55 -7.61 -37.91
CA LEU A 873 -1.49 -8.46 -38.44
C LEU A 873 -0.11 -8.18 -37.83
N GLN A 874 0.12 -6.95 -37.33
CA GLN A 874 1.37 -6.62 -36.63
C GLN A 874 1.40 -7.14 -35.21
N THR A 875 0.26 -7.37 -34.55
CA THR A 875 0.26 -7.99 -33.22
C THR A 875 0.58 -9.48 -33.26
N VAL A 876 0.37 -10.15 -34.40
CA VAL A 876 0.80 -11.55 -34.62
C VAL A 876 2.33 -11.69 -34.49
N ASP A 877 3.09 -10.65 -34.86
CA ASP A 877 4.56 -10.66 -34.76
C ASP A 877 5.04 -10.76 -33.29
N LEU A 878 4.21 -10.36 -32.31
CA LEU A 878 4.53 -10.42 -30.88
C LEU A 878 4.60 -11.85 -30.33
N VAL A 879 3.95 -12.81 -31.00
CA VAL A 879 3.95 -14.22 -30.60
C VAL A 879 4.58 -15.13 -31.67
N ALA A 880 5.10 -14.57 -32.76
CA ALA A 880 5.53 -15.31 -33.95
C ALA A 880 6.72 -16.27 -33.76
N GLY A 881 7.42 -16.22 -32.61
CA GLY A 881 8.52 -17.12 -32.28
C GLY A 881 8.10 -18.56 -32.01
N LYS A 882 6.81 -18.83 -31.78
CA LYS A 882 6.31 -20.18 -31.47
C LYS A 882 5.86 -20.94 -32.72
N PRO A 883 6.18 -22.25 -32.82
CA PRO A 883 5.56 -23.10 -33.83
C PRO A 883 4.07 -23.29 -33.51
N ASN A 884 3.22 -23.38 -34.55
CA ASN A 884 1.80 -23.73 -34.43
C ASN A 884 0.91 -22.72 -33.67
N LEU A 885 1.06 -21.43 -33.94
CA LEU A 885 0.27 -20.37 -33.28
C LEU A 885 -1.24 -20.61 -33.36
N LYS A 886 -1.92 -20.33 -32.24
CA LYS A 886 -3.37 -20.47 -32.10
C LYS A 886 -4.02 -19.17 -31.61
N ALA A 887 -5.09 -18.76 -32.29
CA ALA A 887 -5.86 -17.56 -31.94
C ALA A 887 -7.32 -17.87 -31.64
N ALA A 888 -7.85 -17.34 -30.55
CA ALA A 888 -9.28 -17.29 -30.25
C ALA A 888 -9.82 -15.90 -30.58
N VAL A 889 -10.89 -15.80 -31.37
CA VAL A 889 -11.47 -14.53 -31.79
C VAL A 889 -12.90 -14.40 -31.30
N LEU A 890 -13.15 -13.46 -30.39
CA LEU A 890 -14.48 -13.07 -29.95
C LEU A 890 -15.14 -12.23 -31.04
N CYS A 891 -16.25 -12.74 -31.58
CA CYS A 891 -16.99 -12.17 -32.70
C CYS A 891 -18.39 -11.72 -32.28
N GLY A 892 -19.03 -10.89 -33.12
CA GLY A 892 -20.46 -10.57 -33.01
C GLY A 892 -21.39 -11.77 -33.26
N PHE A 893 -22.65 -11.52 -33.58
CA PHE A 893 -23.62 -12.58 -33.84
C PHE A 893 -23.38 -13.24 -35.21
N LYS A 894 -23.31 -14.57 -35.21
CA LYS A 894 -23.09 -15.37 -36.41
C LYS A 894 -24.20 -15.10 -37.44
N ASP A 895 -23.80 -14.92 -38.70
CA ASP A 895 -24.64 -14.65 -39.88
C ASP A 895 -25.20 -13.21 -40.02
N GLU A 896 -24.86 -12.28 -39.10
CA GLU A 896 -25.36 -10.89 -39.14
C GLU A 896 -24.26 -9.87 -39.41
N GLU A 897 -23.14 -9.99 -38.71
CA GLU A 897 -21.94 -9.20 -38.94
C GLU A 897 -20.79 -10.11 -39.38
N LYS A 898 -19.92 -9.56 -40.23
CA LYS A 898 -18.67 -10.25 -40.56
C LYS A 898 -17.68 -10.07 -39.42
N CYS A 899 -17.08 -11.16 -38.97
CA CYS A 899 -15.97 -11.10 -38.03
C CYS A 899 -14.67 -10.86 -38.82
N GLY A 900 -14.33 -9.59 -39.05
CA GLY A 900 -13.22 -9.21 -39.92
C GLY A 900 -11.88 -9.78 -39.45
N SER A 901 -11.67 -9.84 -38.14
CA SER A 901 -10.44 -10.38 -37.54
C SER A 901 -10.19 -11.84 -37.92
N VAL A 902 -11.22 -12.69 -37.99
CA VAL A 902 -11.09 -14.10 -38.40
C VAL A 902 -10.63 -14.21 -39.84
N ASP A 903 -11.27 -13.44 -40.74
CA ASP A 903 -10.92 -13.44 -42.16
C ASP A 903 -9.46 -13.02 -42.39
N ILE A 904 -9.01 -11.99 -41.65
CA ILE A 904 -7.64 -11.47 -41.71
C ILE A 904 -6.62 -12.49 -41.20
N LEU A 905 -6.85 -13.06 -40.01
CA LEU A 905 -5.92 -14.00 -39.38
C LEU A 905 -5.80 -15.33 -40.13
N VAL A 906 -6.91 -15.83 -40.70
CA VAL A 906 -6.88 -17.03 -41.54
C VAL A 906 -6.14 -16.79 -42.85
N ALA A 907 -6.26 -15.59 -43.44
CA ALA A 907 -5.58 -15.23 -44.68
C ALA A 907 -4.06 -15.04 -44.52
N ASP A 908 -3.59 -14.66 -43.33
CA ASP A 908 -2.18 -14.47 -43.00
C ASP A 908 -1.37 -15.78 -43.09
N GLY A 909 -1.98 -16.89 -42.68
CA GLY A 909 -1.40 -18.24 -42.84
C GLY A 909 -0.29 -18.62 -41.85
N ARG A 910 0.15 -17.71 -40.95
CA ARG A 910 1.10 -18.05 -39.86
C ARG A 910 0.40 -18.72 -38.67
N LEU A 911 -0.89 -18.45 -38.47
CA LEU A 911 -1.73 -19.10 -37.47
C LEU A 911 -2.20 -20.46 -38.00
N LYS A 912 -1.88 -21.54 -37.28
CA LYS A 912 -2.29 -22.91 -37.60
C LYS A 912 -3.78 -23.09 -37.37
N THR A 913 -4.29 -22.49 -36.29
CA THR A 913 -5.68 -22.62 -35.85
C THR A 913 -6.23 -21.26 -35.45
N VAL A 914 -7.37 -20.89 -36.03
CA VAL A 914 -8.14 -19.69 -35.65
C VAL A 914 -9.53 -20.16 -35.21
N VAL A 915 -9.86 -19.94 -33.94
CA VAL A 915 -11.10 -20.41 -33.30
C VAL A 915 -12.06 -19.22 -33.17
N PRO A 916 -13.11 -19.13 -34.00
CA PRO A 916 -14.09 -18.06 -33.88
C PRO A 916 -15.11 -18.38 -32.78
N ILE A 917 -15.13 -17.56 -31.75
CA ILE A 917 -16.10 -17.60 -30.63
C ILE A 917 -17.20 -16.57 -30.93
N TRP A 918 -18.31 -17.04 -31.48
CA TRP A 918 -19.43 -16.20 -31.88
C TRP A 918 -20.30 -15.82 -30.67
N ALA A 919 -20.83 -14.60 -30.65
CA ALA A 919 -21.80 -14.20 -29.64
C ALA A 919 -23.03 -15.13 -29.62
N CYS A 920 -23.39 -15.60 -28.44
CA CYS A 920 -24.49 -16.54 -28.27
C CYS A 920 -25.82 -15.92 -28.67
N ARG A 921 -26.63 -16.64 -29.45
CA ARG A 921 -27.93 -16.15 -29.94
C ARG A 921 -28.89 -15.76 -28.81
N SER A 922 -28.74 -16.35 -27.63
CA SER A 922 -29.50 -16.01 -26.42
C SER A 922 -29.39 -14.53 -26.05
N LEU A 923 -28.27 -13.87 -26.33
CA LEU A 923 -27.97 -12.49 -25.91
C LEU A 923 -28.60 -11.40 -26.79
N LYS A 924 -29.28 -11.75 -27.88
CA LYS A 924 -29.62 -10.79 -28.95
C LYS A 924 -30.78 -9.82 -28.61
N ASN A 925 -31.75 -10.25 -27.81
CA ASN A 925 -33.02 -9.52 -27.62
C ASN A 925 -33.43 -9.47 -26.15
N VAL A 926 -32.50 -9.09 -25.27
CA VAL A 926 -32.77 -9.08 -23.83
C VAL A 926 -33.09 -7.67 -23.38
N THR A 927 -34.22 -7.50 -22.71
CA THR A 927 -34.72 -6.20 -22.24
C THR A 927 -34.92 -6.13 -20.73
N GLU A 928 -34.80 -7.26 -20.03
CA GLU A 928 -34.91 -7.38 -18.56
C GLU A 928 -33.59 -7.97 -18.03
N ASP A 929 -32.99 -7.33 -17.03
CA ASP A 929 -31.63 -7.63 -16.56
C ASP A 929 -31.54 -9.07 -15.99
N LEU A 930 -32.53 -9.53 -15.23
CA LEU A 930 -32.66 -10.92 -14.74
C LEU A 930 -32.61 -11.99 -15.83
N ILE A 931 -33.25 -11.75 -16.98
CA ILE A 931 -33.24 -12.69 -18.11
C ILE A 931 -31.85 -12.68 -18.78
N MET A 932 -31.18 -11.53 -18.77
CA MET A 932 -29.85 -11.34 -19.35
C MET A 932 -28.80 -12.17 -18.63
N TYR A 933 -28.76 -12.13 -17.30
CA TYR A 933 -27.78 -12.88 -16.51
C TYR A 933 -27.88 -14.39 -16.70
N SER A 934 -29.09 -14.95 -16.69
CA SER A 934 -29.30 -16.39 -16.95
C SER A 934 -28.84 -16.79 -18.36
N GLN A 935 -29.04 -15.91 -19.36
CA GLN A 935 -28.62 -16.18 -20.73
C GLN A 935 -27.12 -15.99 -20.96
N MET A 936 -26.50 -15.04 -20.25
CA MET A 936 -25.05 -14.89 -20.21
C MET A 936 -24.40 -16.12 -19.59
N TYR A 937 -24.99 -16.68 -18.53
CA TYR A 937 -24.50 -17.89 -17.87
C TYR A 937 -24.52 -19.14 -18.78
N GLU A 938 -25.61 -19.37 -19.49
CA GLU A 938 -25.64 -20.44 -20.50
C GLU A 938 -24.61 -20.19 -21.61
N CYS A 939 -24.42 -18.93 -22.00
CA CYS A 939 -23.41 -18.57 -22.98
C CYS A 939 -21.97 -18.80 -22.46
N GLU A 940 -21.69 -18.47 -21.21
CA GLU A 940 -20.41 -18.72 -20.55
C GLU A 940 -20.05 -20.21 -20.59
N LYS A 941 -20.99 -21.09 -20.24
CA LYS A 941 -20.79 -22.55 -20.35
C LYS A 941 -20.47 -22.98 -21.78
N GLU A 942 -21.21 -22.47 -22.77
CA GLU A 942 -20.95 -22.78 -24.18
C GLU A 942 -19.55 -22.33 -24.62
N VAL A 943 -19.09 -21.15 -24.17
CA VAL A 943 -17.77 -20.59 -24.48
C VAL A 943 -16.67 -21.39 -23.78
N GLU A 944 -16.83 -21.69 -22.49
CA GLU A 944 -15.86 -22.48 -21.71
C GLU A 944 -15.74 -23.91 -22.24
N ASP A 945 -16.85 -24.55 -22.60
CA ASP A 945 -16.86 -25.88 -23.24
C ASP A 945 -16.18 -25.86 -24.61
N LEU A 946 -16.31 -24.76 -25.36
CA LEU A 946 -15.62 -24.60 -26.64
C LEU A 946 -14.11 -24.48 -26.43
N LEU A 947 -13.66 -23.61 -25.51
CA LEU A 947 -12.25 -23.47 -25.15
C LEU A 947 -11.67 -24.79 -24.63
N THR A 948 -12.38 -25.45 -23.71
CA THR A 948 -11.99 -26.73 -23.12
C THR A 948 -11.83 -27.84 -24.16
N ARG A 949 -12.87 -28.09 -24.98
CA ARG A 949 -12.80 -29.14 -26.00
C ARG A 949 -11.67 -28.89 -26.96
N ASP A 950 -11.54 -27.65 -27.41
CA ASP A 950 -10.51 -27.29 -28.37
C ASP A 950 -9.10 -27.44 -27.79
N THR A 951 -8.85 -27.04 -26.53
CA THR A 951 -7.57 -27.28 -25.84
C THR A 951 -7.30 -28.77 -25.62
N ILE A 952 -8.29 -29.58 -25.20
CA ILE A 952 -8.13 -31.02 -24.98
C ILE A 952 -7.88 -31.76 -26.30
N ASP A 953 -8.66 -31.46 -27.34
CA ASP A 953 -8.62 -32.15 -28.63
C ASP A 953 -7.33 -31.83 -29.40
N THR A 954 -6.77 -30.63 -29.22
CA THR A 954 -5.54 -30.19 -29.88
C THR A 954 -4.28 -30.34 -29.04
N MET A 955 -4.42 -30.46 -27.71
CA MET A 955 -3.33 -30.33 -26.73
C MET A 955 -2.53 -29.02 -26.87
N GLU A 956 -3.14 -27.97 -27.41
CA GLU A 956 -2.52 -26.66 -27.68
C GLU A 956 -3.33 -25.53 -26.98
N GLU A 957 -2.63 -24.70 -26.20
CA GLU A 957 -3.14 -23.49 -25.54
C GLU A 957 -3.34 -22.34 -26.54
N VAL A 958 -4.07 -21.29 -26.14
CA VAL A 958 -4.29 -20.09 -26.96
C VAL A 958 -3.14 -19.10 -26.76
N ASP A 959 -2.47 -18.72 -27.86
CA ASP A 959 -1.40 -17.70 -27.85
C ASP A 959 -1.95 -16.28 -28.05
N MET A 960 -3.09 -16.16 -28.73
CA MET A 960 -3.68 -14.87 -29.10
C MET A 960 -5.19 -14.85 -28.82
N VAL A 961 -5.67 -13.87 -28.05
CA VAL A 961 -7.11 -13.63 -27.86
C VAL A 961 -7.46 -12.30 -28.50
N VAL A 962 -8.44 -12.29 -29.42
CA VAL A 962 -8.82 -11.08 -30.17
C VAL A 962 -10.27 -10.73 -29.91
N LEU A 963 -10.51 -9.52 -29.39
CA LEU A 963 -11.82 -8.90 -29.30
C LEU A 963 -12.09 -8.08 -30.56
N ASP A 964 -12.86 -8.66 -31.49
CA ASP A 964 -13.19 -8.03 -32.76
C ASP A 964 -14.08 -6.78 -32.56
N GLN A 965 -14.07 -5.88 -33.53
CA GLN A 965 -14.90 -4.68 -33.52
C GLN A 965 -16.41 -4.98 -33.54
N SER A 966 -16.84 -6.19 -33.91
CA SER A 966 -18.24 -6.65 -33.88
C SER A 966 -18.67 -7.26 -32.55
N ALA A 967 -17.71 -7.60 -31.67
CA ALA A 967 -18.02 -8.27 -30.41
C ALA A 967 -18.81 -7.35 -29.46
N PRO A 968 -19.95 -7.81 -28.91
CA PRO A 968 -20.73 -7.03 -27.95
C PRO A 968 -20.09 -7.06 -26.55
N ARG A 969 -20.39 -6.06 -25.71
CA ARG A 969 -19.87 -5.92 -24.33
C ARG A 969 -20.03 -7.20 -23.51
N GLN A 970 -21.16 -7.89 -23.65
CA GLN A 970 -21.49 -9.11 -22.94
C GLN A 970 -20.49 -10.25 -23.18
N MET A 971 -19.90 -10.34 -24.39
CA MET A 971 -18.89 -11.36 -24.67
C MET A 971 -17.57 -11.08 -23.95
N ALA A 972 -17.21 -9.80 -23.77
CA ALA A 972 -16.06 -9.43 -22.96
C ALA A 972 -16.32 -9.70 -21.47
N GLN A 973 -17.53 -9.41 -20.97
CA GLN A 973 -17.93 -9.73 -19.60
C GLN A 973 -17.84 -11.23 -19.30
N ILE A 974 -18.33 -12.06 -20.23
CA ILE A 974 -18.22 -13.52 -20.14
C ILE A 974 -16.75 -13.97 -20.16
N MET A 975 -15.93 -13.43 -21.06
CA MET A 975 -14.51 -13.78 -21.13
C MET A 975 -13.77 -13.35 -19.85
N THR A 976 -14.03 -12.16 -19.30
CA THR A 976 -13.49 -11.74 -17.99
C THR A 976 -13.90 -12.71 -16.88
N SER A 977 -15.17 -13.12 -16.83
CA SER A 977 -15.64 -14.12 -15.86
C SER A 977 -14.91 -15.47 -16.00
N ILE A 978 -14.67 -15.94 -17.23
CA ILE A 978 -13.91 -17.17 -17.45
C ILE A 978 -12.46 -17.01 -16.99
N MET A 979 -11.86 -15.86 -17.33
CA MET A 979 -10.45 -15.57 -17.07
C MET A 979 -10.16 -15.13 -15.64
N SER A 980 -11.15 -14.82 -14.81
CA SER A 980 -10.94 -14.45 -13.40
C SER A 980 -10.43 -15.59 -12.52
N TYR A 981 -10.51 -16.83 -13.02
CA TYR A 981 -10.05 -18.04 -12.36
C TYR A 981 -8.61 -18.41 -12.79
N PRO A 982 -7.66 -18.57 -11.84
CA PRO A 982 -6.27 -18.92 -12.14
C PRO A 982 -6.12 -20.17 -13.01
N GLU A 983 -6.87 -21.23 -12.69
CA GLU A 983 -6.81 -22.53 -13.37
C GLU A 983 -7.22 -22.39 -14.84
N ASN A 984 -8.22 -21.56 -15.13
CA ASN A 984 -8.64 -21.29 -16.50
C ASN A 984 -7.58 -20.50 -17.28
N ARG A 985 -6.95 -19.50 -16.65
CA ARG A 985 -5.85 -18.76 -17.29
C ARG A 985 -4.70 -19.69 -17.63
N ASP A 986 -4.29 -20.54 -16.69
CA ASP A 986 -3.17 -21.46 -16.86
C ASP A 986 -3.50 -22.63 -17.80
N ARG A 987 -4.78 -22.99 -17.92
CA ARG A 987 -5.25 -24.05 -18.82
C ARG A 987 -5.49 -23.58 -20.24
N PHE A 988 -6.03 -22.38 -20.44
CA PHE A 988 -6.51 -21.93 -21.75
C PHE A 988 -5.51 -21.05 -22.48
N VAL A 989 -4.75 -20.22 -21.76
CA VAL A 989 -3.88 -19.20 -22.34
C VAL A 989 -2.43 -19.58 -22.06
N SER A 990 -1.61 -19.51 -23.11
CA SER A 990 -0.20 -19.87 -22.96
C SER A 990 0.60 -18.87 -22.13
N GLU A 991 1.76 -19.28 -21.61
CA GLU A 991 2.65 -18.42 -20.82
C GLU A 991 3.03 -17.11 -21.54
N GLU A 992 3.43 -17.19 -22.81
CA GLU A 992 3.69 -16.03 -23.68
C GLU A 992 2.50 -15.80 -24.62
N HIS A 993 1.68 -14.79 -24.35
CA HIS A 993 0.45 -14.56 -25.10
C HIS A 993 0.21 -13.08 -25.37
N VAL A 994 -0.71 -12.81 -26.31
CA VAL A 994 -1.19 -11.47 -26.60
C VAL A 994 -2.72 -11.41 -26.59
N PHE A 995 -3.30 -10.47 -25.85
CA PHE A 995 -4.72 -10.12 -25.98
C PHE A 995 -4.83 -8.86 -26.80
N VAL A 996 -5.75 -8.79 -27.75
CA VAL A 996 -5.88 -7.67 -28.68
C VAL A 996 -7.33 -7.22 -28.72
N SER A 997 -7.56 -5.93 -28.53
CA SER A 997 -8.86 -5.28 -28.59
C SER A 997 -8.84 -4.21 -29.67
N LEU A 998 -9.70 -4.38 -30.68
CA LEU A 998 -9.85 -3.43 -31.77
C LEU A 998 -10.96 -2.43 -31.44
N ILE A 999 -10.63 -1.14 -31.45
CA ILE A 999 -11.51 -0.06 -30.98
C ILE A 999 -11.86 0.89 -32.13
N ARG A 1000 -13.14 1.09 -32.41
CA ARG A 1000 -13.63 1.99 -33.49
C ARG A 1000 -13.48 3.46 -33.13
N ASP A 1001 -13.64 3.78 -31.85
CA ASP A 1001 -13.45 5.13 -31.34
C ASP A 1001 -12.88 5.08 -29.92
N LEU A 1002 -11.60 5.43 -29.81
CA LEU A 1002 -10.84 5.38 -28.56
C LEU A 1002 -11.47 6.28 -27.46
N GLY A 1003 -12.28 7.27 -27.82
CA GLY A 1003 -12.93 8.18 -26.88
C GLY A 1003 -14.25 7.67 -26.28
N SER A 1004 -14.92 6.68 -26.89
CA SER A 1004 -16.28 6.26 -26.48
C SER A 1004 -16.40 4.80 -26.05
N GLU A 1005 -15.48 3.92 -26.43
CA GLU A 1005 -15.52 2.49 -26.08
C GLU A 1005 -14.65 2.14 -24.86
N LEU A 1006 -14.83 2.85 -23.74
CA LEU A 1006 -14.02 2.65 -22.52
C LEU A 1006 -14.09 1.20 -21.97
N TRP A 1007 -15.23 0.52 -22.12
CA TRP A 1007 -15.39 -0.87 -21.66
C TRP A 1007 -14.43 -1.87 -22.33
N ARG A 1008 -13.98 -1.58 -23.56
CA ARG A 1008 -13.00 -2.41 -24.27
C ARG A 1008 -11.60 -2.31 -23.67
N ARG A 1009 -11.30 -1.15 -23.08
CA ARG A 1009 -10.06 -0.86 -22.35
C ARG A 1009 -10.09 -1.55 -21.00
N GLU A 1010 -11.22 -1.41 -20.31
CA GLU A 1010 -11.47 -2.05 -19.03
C GLU A 1010 -11.38 -3.58 -19.11
N PHE A 1011 -11.87 -4.20 -20.18
CA PHE A 1011 -11.73 -5.64 -20.42
C PHE A 1011 -10.28 -6.13 -20.29
N LEU A 1012 -9.34 -5.38 -20.86
CA LEU A 1012 -7.91 -5.70 -20.75
C LEU A 1012 -7.34 -5.31 -19.38
N GLU A 1013 -7.74 -4.18 -18.81
CA GLU A 1013 -7.31 -3.82 -17.45
C GLU A 1013 -7.66 -4.88 -16.42
N GLN A 1014 -8.87 -5.44 -16.46
CA GLN A 1014 -9.28 -6.50 -15.54
C GLN A 1014 -8.37 -7.74 -15.64
N TYR A 1015 -8.01 -8.16 -16.86
CA TYR A 1015 -7.06 -9.26 -17.03
C TYR A 1015 -5.66 -8.93 -16.48
N ARG A 1016 -5.18 -7.70 -16.67
CA ARG A 1016 -3.89 -7.25 -16.12
C ARG A 1016 -3.91 -7.25 -14.59
N LYS A 1017 -5.01 -6.82 -13.98
CA LYS A 1017 -5.20 -6.78 -12.51
C LYS A 1017 -5.31 -8.19 -11.90
N GLU A 1018 -5.86 -9.15 -12.63
CA GLU A 1018 -6.05 -10.53 -12.15
C GLU A 1018 -4.81 -11.43 -12.28
N LYS A 1019 -3.89 -11.12 -13.22
CA LYS A 1019 -2.66 -11.91 -13.43
C LYS A 1019 -1.47 -11.19 -12.78
N HIS A 1020 -0.99 -11.74 -11.68
CA HIS A 1020 0.24 -11.27 -11.02
C HIS A 1020 1.49 -11.72 -11.81
N GLY A 1021 2.52 -10.87 -11.84
CA GLY A 1021 3.84 -11.21 -12.36
C GLY A 1021 4.23 -10.47 -13.65
N LEU A 1022 5.48 -10.02 -13.68
CA LEU A 1022 6.13 -9.45 -14.87
C LEU A 1022 6.79 -10.56 -15.72
N PRO A 1023 6.95 -10.35 -17.04
CA PRO A 1023 6.58 -9.16 -17.82
C PRO A 1023 5.16 -9.27 -18.42
N LEU A 1024 4.17 -8.65 -17.78
CA LEU A 1024 2.81 -8.46 -18.29
C LEU A 1024 2.58 -6.96 -18.52
N PHE A 1025 2.25 -6.55 -19.74
CA PHE A 1025 2.06 -5.13 -20.07
C PHE A 1025 0.78 -4.93 -20.88
N ARG A 1026 -0.02 -3.94 -20.48
CA ARG A 1026 -1.12 -3.41 -21.28
C ARG A 1026 -0.64 -2.19 -22.05
N THR A 1027 -1.07 -2.02 -23.29
CA THR A 1027 -0.66 -0.88 -24.11
C THR A 1027 -1.78 -0.33 -24.97
N GLU A 1028 -1.86 0.99 -25.02
CA GLU A 1028 -2.86 1.73 -25.77
C GLU A 1028 -2.21 2.44 -26.97
N VAL A 1029 -2.52 1.98 -28.18
CA VAL A 1029 -2.07 2.59 -29.43
C VAL A 1029 -3.21 3.36 -30.09
N SER A 1030 -2.97 4.63 -30.38
CA SER A 1030 -3.90 5.52 -31.08
C SER A 1030 -3.51 5.64 -32.55
N LEU A 1031 -4.48 5.47 -33.45
CA LEU A 1031 -4.34 5.62 -34.89
C LEU A 1031 -5.25 6.78 -35.34
N LYS A 1032 -4.67 7.99 -35.45
CA LYS A 1032 -5.42 9.22 -35.74
C LYS A 1032 -5.35 9.58 -37.22
N ARG A 1033 -6.51 9.92 -37.78
CA ARG A 1033 -6.63 10.48 -39.14
C ARG A 1033 -7.87 11.35 -39.27
N ALA A 1034 -7.68 12.64 -39.59
CA ALA A 1034 -8.76 13.63 -39.63
C ALA A 1034 -9.61 13.61 -38.33
N HIS A 1035 -10.92 13.36 -38.41
CA HIS A 1035 -11.82 13.27 -37.25
C HIS A 1035 -11.95 11.86 -36.66
N ARG A 1036 -11.18 10.87 -37.15
CA ARG A 1036 -11.21 9.49 -36.66
C ARG A 1036 -10.05 9.24 -35.71
N ASN A 1037 -10.35 8.58 -34.59
CA ASN A 1037 -9.39 8.13 -33.61
C ASN A 1037 -9.61 6.64 -33.34
N LEU A 1038 -9.01 5.81 -34.19
CA LEU A 1038 -9.05 4.37 -34.08
C LEU A 1038 -8.10 3.92 -32.96
N GLY A 1039 -8.44 2.84 -32.25
CA GLY A 1039 -7.62 2.31 -31.16
C GLY A 1039 -7.21 0.85 -31.39
N LEU A 1040 -5.98 0.54 -31.04
CA LEU A 1040 -5.48 -0.81 -30.86
C LEU A 1040 -5.00 -0.90 -29.41
N ASP A 1041 -5.73 -1.64 -28.59
CA ASP A 1041 -5.37 -1.88 -27.20
C ASP A 1041 -4.99 -3.36 -27.06
N LEU A 1042 -3.92 -3.65 -26.33
CA LEU A 1042 -3.45 -5.03 -26.22
C LEU A 1042 -2.74 -5.29 -24.90
N ILE A 1043 -2.71 -6.56 -24.51
CA ILE A 1043 -1.86 -7.07 -23.44
C ILE A 1043 -0.82 -7.96 -24.07
N ILE A 1044 0.42 -7.84 -23.63
CA ILE A 1044 1.51 -8.74 -23.99
C ILE A 1044 2.10 -9.33 -22.72
N ARG A 1045 2.31 -10.65 -22.72
CA ARG A 1045 3.11 -11.35 -21.71
C ARG A 1045 4.30 -12.03 -22.38
N GLY A 1046 5.50 -11.75 -21.90
CA GLY A 1046 6.73 -12.36 -22.44
C GLY A 1046 7.99 -11.52 -22.28
N GLN A 1047 9.16 -12.14 -22.38
CA GLN A 1047 10.44 -11.45 -22.22
C GLN A 1047 10.62 -10.33 -23.25
N ASN A 1048 11.29 -9.24 -22.84
CA ASN A 1048 11.55 -8.07 -23.69
C ASN A 1048 10.28 -7.41 -24.27
N SER A 1049 9.14 -7.53 -23.60
CA SER A 1049 7.86 -6.97 -24.06
C SER A 1049 7.95 -5.51 -24.50
N PHE A 1050 8.63 -4.62 -23.75
CA PHE A 1050 8.81 -3.22 -24.15
C PHE A 1050 9.51 -3.05 -25.51
N LEU A 1051 10.54 -3.87 -25.79
CA LEU A 1051 11.23 -3.85 -27.08
C LEU A 1051 10.28 -4.28 -28.20
N HIS A 1052 9.50 -5.34 -27.98
CA HIS A 1052 8.50 -5.79 -28.96
C HIS A 1052 7.41 -4.74 -29.20
N LEU A 1053 6.97 -4.02 -28.18
CA LEU A 1053 6.02 -2.91 -28.31
C LEU A 1053 6.61 -1.72 -29.08
N HIS A 1054 7.87 -1.37 -28.84
CA HIS A 1054 8.57 -0.35 -29.62
C HIS A 1054 8.69 -0.74 -31.11
N GLN A 1055 9.01 -2.01 -31.39
CA GLN A 1055 9.07 -2.53 -32.76
C GLN A 1055 7.69 -2.55 -33.43
N LEU A 1056 6.64 -2.94 -32.69
CA LEU A 1056 5.25 -2.88 -33.15
C LEU A 1056 4.90 -1.45 -33.59
N GLU A 1057 5.20 -0.44 -32.77
CA GLU A 1057 4.94 0.96 -33.11
C GLU A 1057 5.67 1.38 -34.39
N GLY A 1058 6.96 1.08 -34.51
CA GLY A 1058 7.76 1.40 -35.69
C GLY A 1058 7.20 0.76 -36.96
N ASN A 1059 6.79 -0.51 -36.86
CA ASN A 1059 6.16 -1.24 -37.96
C ASN A 1059 4.83 -0.62 -38.37
N LEU A 1060 3.96 -0.28 -37.41
CA LEU A 1060 2.70 0.41 -37.65
C LEU A 1060 2.92 1.77 -38.30
N ARG A 1061 3.86 2.59 -37.79
CA ARG A 1061 4.23 3.89 -38.38
C ARG A 1061 4.67 3.75 -39.85
N SER A 1062 5.43 2.70 -40.17
CA SER A 1062 5.89 2.47 -41.56
C SER A 1062 4.77 2.02 -42.50
N LYS A 1063 3.87 1.15 -42.03
CA LYS A 1063 2.81 0.54 -42.86
C LYS A 1063 1.57 1.42 -42.96
N LEU A 1064 1.30 2.25 -41.95
CA LEU A 1064 0.15 3.16 -41.87
C LEU A 1064 0.57 4.62 -42.02
N SER A 1065 1.35 4.94 -43.05
CA SER A 1065 1.90 6.30 -43.27
C SER A 1065 0.84 7.42 -43.45
N GLN A 1066 -0.44 7.07 -43.60
CA GLN A 1066 -1.57 8.02 -43.67
C GLN A 1066 -2.24 8.28 -42.32
N TYR A 1067 -1.80 7.58 -41.26
CA TYR A 1067 -2.28 7.73 -39.90
C TYR A 1067 -1.12 8.24 -39.03
N THR A 1068 -1.46 9.10 -38.07
CA THR A 1068 -0.57 9.34 -36.94
C THR A 1068 -0.75 8.16 -35.97
N VAL A 1069 0.32 7.39 -35.79
CA VAL A 1069 0.37 6.30 -34.80
C VAL A 1069 1.00 6.86 -33.54
N ASP A 1070 0.38 6.67 -32.38
CA ASP A 1070 0.93 7.09 -31.09
C ASP A 1070 0.76 5.97 -30.05
N MET A 1071 1.87 5.50 -29.49
CA MET A 1071 1.88 4.75 -28.24
C MET A 1071 1.52 5.70 -27.09
N ARG A 1072 0.28 5.64 -26.59
CA ARG A 1072 -0.22 6.58 -25.58
C ARG A 1072 0.16 6.17 -24.17
N ARG A 1073 0.05 4.87 -23.88
CA ARG A 1073 0.25 4.31 -22.55
C ARG A 1073 0.78 2.90 -22.67
N ILE A 1074 1.78 2.57 -21.87
CA ILE A 1074 2.18 1.20 -21.54
C ILE A 1074 2.11 1.12 -20.02
N THR A 1075 1.33 0.17 -19.49
CA THR A 1075 1.15 -0.06 -18.06
C THR A 1075 1.62 -1.47 -17.71
N GLY A 1076 2.52 -1.60 -16.75
CA GLY A 1076 3.01 -2.90 -16.28
C GLY A 1076 2.06 -3.59 -15.29
N GLY A 1077 2.21 -4.90 -15.09
CA GLY A 1077 1.52 -5.66 -14.04
C GLY A 1077 2.21 -5.54 -12.68
N ALA A 1078 1.68 -6.19 -11.64
CA ALA A 1078 2.34 -6.24 -10.34
C ALA A 1078 3.69 -7.00 -10.42
N GLN A 1079 4.74 -6.44 -9.82
CA GLN A 1079 6.07 -7.06 -9.78
C GLN A 1079 6.14 -8.18 -8.73
N TYR A 1080 6.96 -9.21 -8.99
CA TYR A 1080 7.27 -10.27 -8.03
C TYR A 1080 8.67 -10.01 -7.42
N TYR A 1081 8.81 -10.27 -6.12
CA TYR A 1081 10.13 -10.30 -5.48
C TYR A 1081 10.93 -11.48 -6.01
N ASP A 1082 12.14 -11.23 -6.50
CA ASP A 1082 13.08 -12.31 -6.81
C ASP A 1082 13.90 -12.63 -5.55
N PRO A 1083 13.57 -13.72 -4.82
CA PRO A 1083 14.31 -14.11 -3.62
C PRO A 1083 15.76 -14.52 -3.92
N ASP A 1084 16.07 -14.83 -5.18
CA ASP A 1084 17.37 -15.29 -5.63
C ASP A 1084 18.18 -14.16 -6.30
N TYR A 1085 17.71 -12.90 -6.27
CA TYR A 1085 18.44 -11.79 -6.87
C TYR A 1085 19.79 -11.57 -6.17
N ALA A 1086 20.87 -11.89 -6.88
CA ALA A 1086 22.22 -11.78 -6.37
C ALA A 1086 22.70 -10.32 -6.44
N PHE A 1087 22.52 -9.59 -5.34
CA PHE A 1087 22.99 -8.20 -5.27
C PHE A 1087 24.52 -8.11 -5.25
N LYS A 1088 25.06 -7.13 -5.99
CA LYS A 1088 26.48 -6.77 -5.95
C LYS A 1088 26.71 -5.80 -4.80
N ILE A 1089 27.45 -6.21 -3.77
CA ILE A 1089 27.85 -5.31 -2.68
C ILE A 1089 29.21 -4.69 -3.02
N PHE A 1090 29.38 -3.41 -2.71
CA PHE A 1090 30.62 -2.67 -2.93
C PHE A 1090 31.32 -2.44 -1.59
N PRO A 1091 32.65 -2.59 -1.51
CA PRO A 1091 33.38 -2.21 -0.33
C PRO A 1091 33.38 -0.68 -0.19
N ASP A 1092 33.48 -0.17 1.03
CA ASP A 1092 33.57 1.27 1.30
C ASP A 1092 34.82 1.93 0.65
N SER A 1093 35.81 1.13 0.24
CA SER A 1093 36.97 1.56 -0.54
C SER A 1093 36.72 1.75 -2.05
N ALA A 1094 35.50 1.45 -2.53
CA ALA A 1094 35.12 1.70 -3.93
C ALA A 1094 35.00 3.21 -4.24
N TYR A 1095 34.94 4.07 -3.22
CA TYR A 1095 34.93 5.52 -3.35
C TYR A 1095 36.20 6.12 -2.74
N ASP A 1096 36.70 7.23 -3.30
CA ASP A 1096 37.82 7.97 -2.71
C ASP A 1096 37.39 8.59 -1.36
N ARG A 1097 38.05 8.15 -0.30
CA ARG A 1097 37.87 8.65 1.07
C ARG A 1097 39.09 9.38 1.60
N GLU A 1098 40.22 9.35 0.90
CA GLU A 1098 41.49 9.84 1.42
C GLU A 1098 41.43 11.35 1.62
N THR A 1099 41.03 12.07 0.57
CA THR A 1099 40.92 13.54 0.58
C THR A 1099 39.98 14.05 1.66
N ALA A 1100 38.77 13.48 1.73
CA ALA A 1100 37.78 13.81 2.76
C ALA A 1100 38.23 13.44 4.18
N SER A 1101 38.92 12.31 4.33
CA SER A 1101 39.43 11.88 5.63
C SER A 1101 40.56 12.78 6.13
N GLU A 1102 41.46 13.22 5.25
CA GLU A 1102 42.51 14.20 5.57
C GLU A 1102 41.91 15.57 5.93
N GLN A 1103 40.94 16.04 5.16
CA GLN A 1103 40.23 17.28 5.44
C GLN A 1103 39.55 17.23 6.82
N ALA A 1104 38.83 16.14 7.13
CA ALA A 1104 38.21 15.95 8.45
C ALA A 1104 39.24 15.85 9.59
N LYS A 1105 40.49 15.40 9.34
CA LYS A 1105 41.57 15.42 10.36
C LYS A 1105 42.05 16.83 10.66
N ASN A 1106 42.05 17.69 9.64
CA ASN A 1106 42.61 19.04 9.71
C ASN A 1106 41.56 20.11 10.02
N SER A 1107 40.27 19.75 10.05
CA SER A 1107 39.20 20.68 10.38
C SER A 1107 39.28 21.14 11.83
N VAL A 1108 39.16 22.45 12.07
CA VAL A 1108 39.22 23.04 13.41
C VAL A 1108 38.04 24.00 13.57
N ALA A 1109 37.08 23.62 14.41
CA ALA A 1109 36.02 24.53 14.86
C ALA A 1109 36.58 25.57 15.84
N LEU A 1110 36.19 26.82 15.65
CA LEU A 1110 36.56 28.00 16.44
C LEU A 1110 35.37 28.62 17.18
N GLY A 1111 34.15 28.28 16.79
CA GLY A 1111 32.93 28.72 17.44
C GLY A 1111 31.69 28.04 16.87
N ARG A 1112 30.57 28.24 17.54
CA ARG A 1112 29.23 27.83 17.12
C ARG A 1112 28.45 29.05 16.65
N GLN A 1113 27.75 28.89 15.54
CA GLN A 1113 26.75 29.83 15.07
C GLN A 1113 25.39 29.13 15.07
N SER A 1114 24.39 29.77 15.66
CA SER A 1114 23.01 29.30 15.70
C SER A 1114 22.11 30.37 15.13
N ILE A 1115 21.32 30.02 14.11
CA ILE A 1115 20.35 30.91 13.46
C ILE A 1115 18.97 30.45 13.88
N PHE A 1116 18.32 31.24 14.72
CA PHE A 1116 16.96 30.96 15.17
C PHE A 1116 15.97 31.77 14.33
N GLN A 1117 14.89 31.14 13.90
CA GLN A 1117 13.76 31.79 13.24
C GLN A 1117 12.51 31.59 14.09
N PHE A 1118 11.95 32.68 14.61
CA PHE A 1118 10.78 32.69 15.48
C PHE A 1118 9.59 33.35 14.79
N GLU A 1119 8.40 32.85 15.07
CA GLU A 1119 7.14 33.41 14.57
C GLU A 1119 6.13 33.63 15.70
N TRP A 1120 5.35 34.71 15.58
CA TRP A 1120 4.22 34.99 16.46
C TRP A 1120 2.95 34.26 15.97
N PHE A 1121 2.57 33.20 16.69
CA PHE A 1121 1.30 32.50 16.52
C PHE A 1121 0.45 32.73 17.77
N SER A 1122 -0.59 33.57 17.73
CA SER A 1122 -1.57 33.60 18.82
C SER A 1122 -2.96 33.17 18.34
N SER A 1123 -3.57 32.25 19.08
CA SER A 1123 -5.00 31.94 19.06
C SER A 1123 -5.80 32.87 19.99
N ASP A 1124 -5.12 33.53 20.93
CA ASP A 1124 -5.68 34.44 21.92
C ASP A 1124 -5.45 35.91 21.52
N GLU A 1125 -6.36 36.81 21.93
CA GLU A 1125 -6.41 38.26 21.66
C GLU A 1125 -5.23 39.08 22.25
N GLY A 1126 -4.01 38.57 22.27
CA GLY A 1126 -2.81 39.29 22.70
C GLY A 1126 -2.20 40.12 21.57
N ASP A 1127 -1.77 41.35 21.88
CA ASP A 1127 -0.98 42.18 20.96
C ASP A 1127 0.44 41.59 20.81
N MET A 1128 0.98 41.65 19.59
CA MET A 1128 2.36 41.24 19.30
C MET A 1128 3.36 42.13 20.06
N PRO A 1129 4.47 41.57 20.57
CA PRO A 1129 5.54 42.35 21.21
C PRO A 1129 6.08 43.44 20.28
N SER A 1130 6.31 44.64 20.82
CA SER A 1130 7.02 45.69 20.07
C SER A 1130 8.50 45.35 19.93
N PHE A 1131 9.21 45.99 18.99
CA PHE A 1131 10.66 45.79 18.90
C PHE A 1131 11.40 46.12 20.22
N TYR A 1132 10.91 47.11 20.96
CA TYR A 1132 11.45 47.42 22.30
C TYR A 1132 11.30 46.25 23.28
N ASP A 1133 10.17 45.55 23.23
CA ASP A 1133 9.93 44.37 24.07
C ASP A 1133 10.84 43.21 23.63
N LEU A 1134 10.94 42.96 22.32
CA LEU A 1134 11.81 41.93 21.75
C LEU A 1134 13.29 42.17 22.10
N LYS A 1135 13.77 43.41 21.96
CA LYS A 1135 15.13 43.81 22.36
C LYS A 1135 15.37 43.62 23.86
N SER A 1136 14.39 43.99 24.69
CA SER A 1136 14.48 43.83 26.14
C SER A 1136 14.57 42.35 26.54
N VAL A 1137 13.73 41.51 25.92
CA VAL A 1137 13.75 40.05 26.10
C VAL A 1137 15.06 39.45 25.60
N PHE A 1138 15.55 39.88 24.43
CA PHE A 1138 16.81 39.44 23.85
C PHE A 1138 18.01 39.70 24.78
N LEU A 1139 18.15 40.93 25.28
CA LEU A 1139 19.21 41.28 26.22
C LEU A 1139 19.08 40.56 27.57
N ALA A 1140 17.84 40.37 28.07
CA ALA A 1140 17.59 39.58 29.28
C ALA A 1140 18.02 38.12 29.08
N THR A 1141 17.69 37.54 27.92
CA THR A 1141 18.05 36.16 27.55
C THR A 1141 19.57 35.98 27.52
N LEU A 1142 20.29 36.86 26.81
CA LEU A 1142 21.76 36.82 26.75
C LEU A 1142 22.39 36.87 28.15
N LYS A 1143 21.89 37.76 29.01
CA LYS A 1143 22.38 37.88 30.38
C LYS A 1143 22.12 36.63 31.23
N GLU A 1144 20.95 36.00 31.08
CA GLU A 1144 20.59 34.79 31.82
C GLU A 1144 21.44 33.58 31.42
N ILE A 1145 21.83 33.49 30.14
CA ILE A 1145 22.79 32.48 29.67
C ILE A 1145 24.26 32.89 29.84
N HIS A 1146 24.51 33.88 30.70
CA HIS A 1146 25.84 34.37 31.09
C HIS A 1146 26.65 35.09 30.01
N TYR A 1147 26.03 35.58 28.94
CA TYR A 1147 26.66 36.51 28.00
C TYR A 1147 26.47 37.95 28.46
N ASN A 1148 27.58 38.59 28.84
CA ASN A 1148 27.55 39.98 29.29
C ASN A 1148 27.77 40.92 28.10
N THR A 1149 26.74 41.66 27.73
CA THR A 1149 26.82 42.64 26.64
C THR A 1149 27.86 43.72 26.94
N THR A 1150 28.76 43.95 25.98
CA THR A 1150 29.82 44.96 26.02
C THR A 1150 29.53 46.13 25.08
N TRP A 1151 28.79 45.88 23.99
CA TRP A 1151 28.43 46.88 23.00
C TRP A 1151 27.10 46.54 22.33
N GLU A 1152 26.34 47.56 21.97
CA GLU A 1152 25.00 47.45 21.39
C GLU A 1152 24.82 48.49 20.29
N GLN A 1153 24.15 48.12 19.20
CA GLN A 1153 23.77 49.03 18.13
C GLN A 1153 22.41 48.67 17.56
N GLU A 1154 21.56 49.69 17.41
CA GLU A 1154 20.23 49.59 16.82
C GLU A 1154 20.22 50.30 15.46
N TYR A 1155 19.50 49.76 14.49
CA TYR A 1155 19.37 50.31 13.15
C TYR A 1155 17.99 50.01 12.55
N SER A 1156 17.28 51.06 12.14
CA SER A 1156 15.87 50.98 11.70
C SER A 1156 15.63 51.41 10.24
N ASP A 1157 16.65 51.90 9.53
CA ASP A 1157 16.52 52.31 8.12
C ASP A 1157 16.71 51.11 7.16
N VAL A 1158 15.97 50.02 7.40
CA VAL A 1158 16.05 48.74 6.66
C VAL A 1158 14.72 48.32 6.01
N GLY A 1159 13.64 49.03 6.31
CA GLY A 1159 12.29 48.72 5.84
C GLY A 1159 11.25 49.06 6.91
N ASP A 1160 10.28 48.17 7.08
CA ASP A 1160 9.22 48.29 8.11
C ASP A 1160 9.68 47.76 9.49
N GLY A 1161 10.80 47.02 9.54
CA GLY A 1161 11.35 46.41 10.74
C GLY A 1161 12.64 47.06 11.25
N GLU A 1162 13.34 46.35 12.14
CA GLU A 1162 14.53 46.87 12.84
C GLU A 1162 15.58 45.77 13.08
N VAL A 1163 16.85 46.18 13.14
CA VAL A 1163 18.00 45.32 13.41
C VAL A 1163 18.69 45.79 14.68
N PHE A 1164 19.01 44.85 15.55
CA PHE A 1164 19.77 45.10 16.78
C PHE A 1164 20.96 44.15 16.87
N VAL A 1165 22.15 44.70 17.04
CA VAL A 1165 23.41 43.97 17.19
C VAL A 1165 23.90 44.11 18.61
N SER A 1166 24.25 43.00 19.25
CA SER A 1166 24.80 42.94 20.61
C SER A 1166 26.09 42.13 20.61
N LYS A 1167 27.20 42.77 21.00
CA LYS A 1167 28.47 42.07 21.25
C LYS A 1167 28.61 41.79 22.74
N PHE A 1168 29.11 40.60 23.06
CA PHE A 1168 29.42 40.16 24.42
C PHE A 1168 30.86 39.63 24.50
N ASP A 1169 31.30 39.26 25.70
CA ASP A 1169 32.65 38.81 26.01
C ASP A 1169 33.15 37.63 25.14
N GLU A 1170 32.25 36.73 24.75
CA GLU A 1170 32.62 35.49 24.05
C GLU A 1170 32.04 35.38 22.62
N GLY A 1171 31.42 36.44 22.08
CA GLY A 1171 30.75 36.39 20.78
C GLY A 1171 29.89 37.61 20.43
N LEU A 1172 28.97 37.41 19.49
CA LEU A 1172 28.07 38.45 18.98
C LEU A 1172 26.72 37.85 18.57
N ALA A 1173 25.64 38.59 18.74
CA ALA A 1173 24.32 38.21 18.29
C ALA A 1173 23.61 39.34 17.55
N VAL A 1174 22.87 39.00 16.51
CA VAL A 1174 22.02 39.92 15.74
C VAL A 1174 20.56 39.50 15.84
N LEU A 1175 19.72 40.41 16.33
CA LEU A 1175 18.27 40.32 16.31
C LEU A 1175 17.74 41.08 15.09
N VAL A 1176 16.97 40.42 14.23
CA VAL A 1176 16.28 41.01 13.08
C VAL A 1176 14.79 40.83 13.28
N TRP A 1177 14.04 41.91 13.28
CA TRP A 1177 12.57 41.87 13.26
C TRP A 1177 12.09 42.39 11.92
N ASP A 1178 11.21 41.65 11.24
CA ASP A 1178 10.78 41.95 9.87
C ASP A 1178 9.77 43.10 9.75
N GLY A 1179 9.31 43.65 10.87
CA GLY A 1179 8.24 44.66 10.95
C GLY A 1179 6.83 44.05 11.11
N GLN A 1180 6.72 42.72 11.15
CA GLN A 1180 5.51 41.95 11.33
C GLN A 1180 5.76 40.78 12.30
N LYS A 1181 5.47 39.53 11.89
CA LYS A 1181 5.37 38.37 12.80
C LYS A 1181 6.67 37.60 12.96
N HIS A 1182 7.71 37.92 12.20
CA HIS A 1182 8.92 37.10 12.10
C HIS A 1182 10.11 37.76 12.76
N VAL A 1183 10.88 36.97 13.51
CA VAL A 1183 12.08 37.40 14.20
C VAL A 1183 13.19 36.40 13.96
N ASP A 1184 14.33 36.86 13.44
CA ASP A 1184 15.54 36.05 13.34
C ASP A 1184 16.56 36.46 14.40
N VAL A 1185 17.26 35.46 14.95
CA VAL A 1185 18.44 35.68 15.78
C VAL A 1185 19.62 34.91 15.22
N ASN A 1186 20.66 35.63 14.77
CA ASN A 1186 21.95 35.04 14.40
C ASN A 1186 22.90 35.18 15.60
N LEU A 1187 23.12 34.09 16.34
CA LEU A 1187 23.97 34.03 17.53
C LEU A 1187 25.28 33.31 17.22
N PHE A 1188 26.41 34.01 17.30
CA PHE A 1188 27.74 33.42 17.24
C PHE A 1188 28.42 33.46 18.61
N SER A 1189 29.03 32.34 19.01
CA SER A 1189 29.85 32.24 20.22
C SER A 1189 31.10 31.42 19.97
N THR A 1190 32.19 31.78 20.64
CA THR A 1190 33.40 30.97 20.71
C THR A 1190 33.22 29.69 21.54
N ASP A 1191 32.22 29.66 22.43
CA ASP A 1191 31.74 28.44 23.06
C ASP A 1191 31.04 27.55 22.02
N GLN A 1192 31.56 26.35 21.83
CA GLN A 1192 31.06 25.38 20.86
C GLN A 1192 29.94 24.49 21.42
N SER A 1193 29.62 24.60 22.73
CA SER A 1193 28.63 23.78 23.40
C SER A 1193 27.19 24.04 22.90
N GLU A 1194 26.37 22.99 22.87
CA GLU A 1194 24.94 23.09 22.59
C GLU A 1194 24.15 23.74 23.72
N GLU A 1195 24.66 23.63 24.95
CA GLU A 1195 23.98 24.04 26.16
C GLU A 1195 23.53 25.50 26.10
N ARG A 1196 24.42 26.39 25.66
CA ARG A 1196 24.10 27.83 25.58
C ARG A 1196 23.16 28.18 24.43
N ALA A 1197 23.28 27.52 23.29
CA ALA A 1197 22.37 27.74 22.16
C ALA A 1197 20.95 27.22 22.49
N ASN A 1198 20.85 26.04 23.11
CA ASN A 1198 19.59 25.48 23.59
C ASN A 1198 18.98 26.35 24.68
N GLY A 1199 19.81 26.81 25.64
CA GLY A 1199 19.39 27.73 26.69
C GLY A 1199 18.87 29.05 26.14
N PHE A 1200 19.53 29.62 25.11
CA PHE A 1200 19.05 30.83 24.43
C PHE A 1200 17.67 30.61 23.82
N GLY A 1201 17.52 29.58 22.97
CA GLY A 1201 16.27 29.31 22.26
C GLY A 1201 15.09 29.07 23.21
N GLN A 1202 15.26 28.20 24.21
CA GLN A 1202 14.22 27.92 25.22
C GLN A 1202 13.83 29.18 25.99
N ARG A 1203 14.83 29.93 26.47
CA ARG A 1203 14.56 31.09 27.31
C ARG A 1203 13.97 32.27 26.52
N PHE A 1204 14.37 32.45 25.27
CA PHE A 1204 13.80 33.46 24.40
C PHE A 1204 12.32 33.18 24.11
N ILE A 1205 11.94 31.92 23.86
CA ILE A 1205 10.54 31.48 23.71
C ILE A 1205 9.73 31.81 24.97
N GLU A 1206 10.23 31.38 26.14
CA GLU A 1206 9.55 31.59 27.43
C GLU A 1206 9.26 33.06 27.73
N LEU A 1207 10.20 33.95 27.40
CA LEU A 1207 10.11 35.37 27.72
C LEU A 1207 9.38 36.20 26.65
N SER A 1208 9.47 35.81 25.37
CA SER A 1208 8.86 36.56 24.26
C SER A 1208 7.43 36.12 23.94
N GLY A 1209 7.07 34.87 24.24
CA GLY A 1209 5.82 34.27 23.78
C GLY A 1209 5.81 33.89 22.30
N LEU A 1210 6.94 34.03 21.59
CA LEU A 1210 7.11 33.55 20.21
C LEU A 1210 7.31 32.03 20.19
N SER A 1211 6.99 31.39 19.07
CA SER A 1211 7.34 29.99 18.83
C SER A 1211 8.55 29.91 17.91
N GLN A 1212 9.49 29.01 18.20
CA GLN A 1212 10.58 28.70 17.26
C GLN A 1212 10.00 27.90 16.09
N TYR A 1213 10.13 28.45 14.89
CA TYR A 1213 9.68 27.81 13.67
C TYR A 1213 10.80 27.01 13.01
N LEU A 1214 12.02 27.55 12.95
CA LEU A 1214 13.21 26.90 12.40
C LEU A 1214 14.45 27.24 13.23
N ARG A 1215 15.46 26.36 13.18
CA ARG A 1215 16.78 26.63 13.72
C ARG A 1215 17.85 25.87 12.93
N ASP A 1216 18.92 26.59 12.59
CA ASP A 1216 20.12 26.04 11.97
C ASP A 1216 21.31 26.21 12.91
N ASP A 1217 22.13 25.17 13.06
CA ASP A 1217 23.36 25.21 13.84
C ASP A 1217 24.55 24.81 12.96
N GLN A 1218 25.61 25.63 12.98
CA GLN A 1218 26.84 25.34 12.24
C GLN A 1218 28.10 25.74 13.00
N PRO A 1219 29.20 24.97 12.85
CA PRO A 1219 30.50 25.39 13.34
C PRO A 1219 31.11 26.42 12.39
N ARG A 1220 31.88 27.36 12.94
CA ARG A 1220 32.77 28.25 12.18
C ARG A 1220 34.21 27.83 12.39
N GLY A 1221 35.03 27.83 11.34
CA GLY A 1221 36.42 27.38 11.47
C GLY A 1221 37.16 27.15 10.15
N THR A 1222 38.28 26.43 10.25
CA THR A 1222 39.18 26.12 9.12
C THR A 1222 39.10 24.64 8.73
N GLY A 1223 39.48 24.30 7.51
CA GLY A 1223 39.46 22.94 6.96
C GLY A 1223 38.34 22.71 5.95
N ARG A 1224 37.84 23.77 5.28
CA ARG A 1224 36.76 23.80 4.28
C ARG A 1224 35.40 23.32 4.80
N VAL A 1225 35.30 22.03 5.12
CA VAL A 1225 34.14 21.43 5.80
C VAL A 1225 34.47 21.29 7.27
N VAL A 1226 33.92 22.20 8.07
CA VAL A 1226 34.20 22.28 9.52
C VAL A 1226 33.29 21.32 10.29
N LEU A 1227 33.82 20.50 11.18
CA LEU A 1227 33.01 19.67 12.10
C LEU A 1227 33.03 20.28 13.49
N PHE A 1228 31.95 20.11 14.28
CA PHE A 1228 32.00 20.51 15.69
C PHE A 1228 33.06 19.68 16.43
N SER A 1229 33.67 20.25 17.46
CA SER A 1229 34.67 19.52 18.26
C SER A 1229 34.13 18.22 18.88
N SER A 1230 32.86 18.21 19.30
CA SER A 1230 32.15 17.02 19.77
C SER A 1230 32.05 15.91 18.71
N GLU A 1231 32.00 16.27 17.43
CA GLU A 1231 31.87 15.34 16.30
C GLU A 1231 33.21 14.77 15.86
N THR A 1232 34.31 15.48 16.13
CA THR A 1232 35.68 15.00 15.84
C THR A 1232 36.20 13.94 16.82
N LEU A 1233 35.53 13.77 17.98
CA LEU A 1233 35.92 12.86 19.05
C LEU A 1233 35.52 11.39 18.83
N TYR A 1234 34.68 11.09 17.83
CA TYR A 1234 34.24 9.73 17.48
C TYR A 1234 35.28 8.90 16.70
N ARG A 1235 36.57 9.23 16.83
CA ARG A 1235 37.68 8.51 16.18
C ARG A 1235 38.60 7.81 17.17
#